data_AF-A0A927NLQ7-F1
#
_entry.id   AF-A0A927NLQ7-F1
#
_cell.length_a   1.000
_cell.length_b   1.000
_cell.length_c   1.000
_cell.angle_alpha   90.00
_cell.angle_beta   90.00
_cell.angle_gamma   90.00
#
_symmetry.space_group_name_H-M   'P 1'
#
loop_
_entity.id
_entity.type
_entity.pdbx_description
1 polymer ?
#
loop_
_entity_poly.entity_id
_entity_poly.type
_entity_poly.pdbx_seq_one_letter_code
_entity_poly.pdbx_strand_id
1 'polypeptide(L)'
;MKKYRKFFAALLSLLSISIFTSFCVACVDNDAYNSDEMHTHVYDQEVVKEEYVQEEATCTEQGVYYKSCFCGKKGEETFIADSLGHTGAFCERCNQDVTSHGLEYKLSEDNTYYIVDGIGECKDTDVYIPSTYKDLPVESIGMVAFSSCQNLTRVTLPNSITAIDTMAFSDCKNLKRIQLSQNLNSIGFSAFQNCVSLEIIEIPNSVMQIGNSAFRDCENLVNVTLPNSITVIENSLFNNCSDLTSITIPKTVMKIGGSAFVSCKRLQNVYYTGSIGDWCRIDFVGEYSNPLDQSDLADKNCSLYIDNEKVTELIIPDGIETIKNYSFVGIGDLKTIRIPDSVKMIGDYAFDGCKNLTSVVMGNSVEIIGIKAFSNCQSLQYIELPNSLRKIQASAFYKCTALEDLTIPNSVETIDFNAFCACESLTSVIFPDSLTAIADSSFSACGNLASITIPRSVTVIERYAFSACENLQTVYYKGDIVDWCAISFEETTANPIAGIENFFISNQRVSQLTIPDGVKQINDFTFYGLKNLISVEISDSVTGIGDDAFFECIDLEMVRIGDGVKRIGKRAFYDCQKLQSVALGEALLNIDEYAFSNCCALKNMQLPDSVVTLEQEAFSYCENLTSVTMGDSLKNIGENAFLNCINLETVTLGAAVETINRGAFSNCDKLSGATYENVKYLGNDENPWYILLSVESKDETNYQIQPQTKIIADYAFSYCTNLRSITIPDSVTTIGEEAFSNCRNLTNAILPNSLEKLGDRIFYECNCLTYNIKDDLNYLGSETNPYLYLASTGNQDLEFVNVADGCKLIGERALSNLYALTSVTMPDSLTTIGNGAFHNCPQLTSVVVPNSVTTIGNSAFSYCYKLTNITMGNSVSTIGERAFESCFDLTSIIIPDSVTVIGGWAFDGCHNLKTVTLPNALRRIECQTFGYCRNIEKITIPDSVTMLENNAFYGCASLRSITLGSSLTKIDENAFYQCNMLTEVYNRSALNIVAGSDRNGYIGYYVTHVYTEENESGSFIMDEQGYIIYTNGDDRVLVTWRGEEINSTLPNGITKIKSYAFNTFLSLDNITIPASVKKIEHHAFYWCLNLQSITFTGTVAEWKEIEKGEYWNDSVPATKVVCSDGEVAL
;
A
#
# COMPACT_ATOMS: atom_id res chain seq x y z
N MET A 1 25.89 -38.77 19.87
CA MET A 1 25.26 -40.12 19.85
C MET A 1 24.28 -40.11 18.69
N LYS A 2 24.64 -40.71 17.54
CA LYS A 2 24.37 -42.11 17.14
C LYS A 2 22.85 -42.39 17.07
N LYS A 3 22.23 -42.91 16.01
CA LYS A 3 22.65 -43.38 14.68
C LYS A 3 21.35 -43.79 13.93
N TYR A 4 21.24 -43.44 12.64
CA TYR A 4 20.71 -44.24 11.50
C TYR A 4 19.19 -44.34 11.32
N ARG A 5 18.57 -43.83 10.23
CA ARG A 5 18.60 -44.13 8.77
C ARG A 5 17.69 -45.31 8.35
N LYS A 6 16.70 -44.97 7.49
CA LYS A 6 16.33 -45.64 6.20
C LYS A 6 15.61 -47.02 6.36
N PHE A 7 14.53 -47.39 5.65
CA PHE A 7 14.28 -47.34 4.19
C PHE A 7 12.85 -47.86 3.84
N PHE A 8 12.24 -47.32 2.76
CA PHE A 8 11.39 -47.95 1.70
C PHE A 8 10.34 -49.04 2.09
N ALA A 9 9.03 -48.86 1.86
CA ALA A 9 8.25 -48.57 0.64
C ALA A 9 7.93 -49.78 -0.25
N ALA A 10 6.64 -49.83 -0.63
CA ALA A 10 6.09 -50.20 -1.93
C ALA A 10 5.63 -51.66 -2.19
N LEU A 11 4.32 -51.76 -2.46
CA LEU A 11 3.72 -52.06 -3.77
C LEU A 11 2.86 -53.35 -3.91
N LEU A 12 1.57 -53.10 -4.16
CA LEU A 12 0.61 -53.73 -5.07
C LEU A 12 0.40 -55.26 -5.15
N SER A 13 -0.90 -55.58 -5.17
CA SER A 13 -1.65 -56.43 -6.13
C SER A 13 -2.31 -57.65 -5.47
N LEU A 14 -3.53 -58.09 -5.81
CA LEU A 14 -4.62 -57.63 -6.67
C LEU A 14 -5.86 -58.47 -6.23
N LEU A 15 -7.06 -57.94 -6.49
CA LEU A 15 -8.34 -58.66 -6.64
C LEU A 15 -9.13 -59.13 -5.41
N SER A 16 -10.27 -58.44 -5.25
CA SER A 16 -11.64 -58.98 -5.33
C SER A 16 -12.50 -59.05 -4.05
N ILE A 17 -13.54 -58.21 -4.09
CA ILE A 17 -14.96 -58.53 -3.84
C ILE A 17 -15.37 -58.88 -2.39
N SER A 18 -15.82 -57.80 -1.72
CA SER A 18 -17.19 -57.59 -1.22
C SER A 18 -17.67 -58.18 0.12
N ILE A 19 -18.35 -57.29 0.84
CA ILE A 19 -19.60 -57.46 1.62
C ILE A 19 -19.49 -57.53 3.15
N PHE A 20 -20.00 -56.43 3.72
CA PHE A 20 -20.84 -56.25 4.91
C PHE A 20 -20.24 -56.24 6.32
N THR A 21 -20.33 -55.02 6.87
CA THR A 21 -20.90 -54.61 8.17
C THR A 21 -20.23 -55.05 9.46
N SER A 22 -19.71 -54.00 10.12
CA SER A 22 -19.88 -53.65 11.53
C SER A 22 -19.51 -54.69 12.58
N PHE A 23 -18.52 -54.35 13.39
CA PHE A 23 -18.75 -54.31 14.84
C PHE A 23 -17.93 -53.18 15.45
N CYS A 24 -18.61 -52.43 16.31
CA CYS A 24 -18.01 -51.45 17.19
C CYS A 24 -17.59 -52.17 18.49
N VAL A 25 -16.46 -51.70 19.04
CA VAL A 25 -16.08 -51.71 20.46
C VAL A 25 -15.59 -53.03 21.07
N ALA A 26 -14.41 -52.99 21.72
CA ALA A 26 -14.29 -53.25 23.16
C ALA A 26 -12.84 -53.18 23.67
N CYS A 27 -12.61 -52.34 24.69
CA CYS A 27 -11.79 -52.70 25.85
C CYS A 27 -12.80 -53.30 26.87
N VAL A 28 -12.78 -54.60 27.23
CA VAL A 28 -11.84 -55.31 28.15
C VAL A 28 -11.99 -54.70 29.56
N ASP A 29 -12.53 -55.33 30.60
CA ASP A 29 -12.57 -56.73 31.08
C ASP A 29 -13.65 -56.82 32.22
N ASN A 30 -14.18 -57.93 32.74
CA ASN A 30 -13.81 -59.34 32.73
C ASN A 30 -14.98 -60.24 33.22
N ASP A 31 -14.86 -61.53 32.90
CA ASP A 31 -15.32 -62.71 33.63
C ASP A 31 -16.81 -63.16 33.61
N ALA A 32 -17.02 -64.17 32.74
CA ALA A 32 -17.35 -65.56 33.12
C ALA A 32 -18.74 -66.12 32.72
N TYR A 33 -18.63 -67.06 31.74
CA TYR A 33 -19.35 -68.33 31.59
C TYR A 33 -20.83 -68.38 31.13
N ASN A 34 -21.00 -69.01 29.94
CA ASN A 34 -22.02 -69.98 29.48
C ASN A 34 -23.51 -69.70 29.75
N SER A 35 -24.49 -70.09 28.93
CA SER A 35 -24.65 -70.69 27.60
C SER A 35 -26.17 -70.73 27.38
N ASP A 36 -26.58 -70.96 26.13
CA ASP A 36 -27.85 -71.57 25.72
C ASP A 36 -29.15 -70.75 25.58
N GLU A 37 -29.56 -70.76 24.31
CA GLU A 37 -30.85 -70.66 23.63
C GLU A 37 -32.18 -70.85 24.38
N MET A 38 -33.16 -70.11 23.84
CA MET A 38 -34.59 -70.43 23.64
C MET A 38 -35.45 -70.90 24.83
N HIS A 39 -36.53 -70.17 25.12
CA HIS A 39 -37.89 -70.56 24.72
C HIS A 39 -38.98 -69.56 25.18
N THR A 40 -39.98 -69.43 24.31
CA THR A 40 -41.33 -68.86 24.48
C THR A 40 -42.04 -69.23 25.79
N HIS A 41 -42.81 -68.29 26.38
CA HIS A 41 -44.21 -68.55 26.79
C HIS A 41 -45.02 -67.27 27.08
N VAL A 42 -46.24 -67.28 26.55
CA VAL A 42 -47.36 -66.39 26.84
C VAL A 42 -48.13 -66.94 28.05
N TYR A 43 -48.52 -66.08 29.00
CA TYR A 43 -49.90 -65.81 29.46
C TYR A 43 -49.99 -65.38 30.94
N ASP A 44 -50.86 -64.38 31.10
CA ASP A 44 -51.74 -64.06 32.22
C ASP A 44 -51.23 -63.32 33.47
N GLN A 45 -51.68 -62.05 33.50
CA GLN A 45 -52.48 -61.42 34.55
C GLN A 45 -52.03 -61.55 36.00
N GLU A 46 -51.65 -60.41 36.57
CA GLU A 46 -52.18 -59.77 37.79
C GLU A 46 -51.08 -58.82 38.34
N VAL A 47 -51.28 -57.59 38.82
CA VAL A 47 -52.42 -56.71 39.11
C VAL A 47 -51.79 -55.31 39.17
N VAL A 48 -52.28 -54.33 38.41
CA VAL A 48 -52.03 -52.91 38.69
C VAL A 48 -53.33 -52.35 39.25
N LYS A 49 -53.25 -51.72 40.43
CA LYS A 49 -54.37 -51.01 41.04
C LYS A 49 -54.05 -49.52 41.06
N GLU A 50 -54.93 -48.77 40.41
CA GLU A 50 -55.03 -47.31 40.34
C GLU A 50 -53.90 -46.57 39.61
N GLU A 51 -54.24 -46.16 38.38
CA GLU A 51 -53.63 -45.04 37.68
C GLU A 51 -54.25 -43.76 38.28
N TYR A 52 -53.45 -42.81 38.72
CA TYR A 52 -53.95 -41.47 39.01
C TYR A 52 -53.18 -40.43 38.20
N VAL A 53 -53.96 -39.62 37.51
CA VAL A 53 -53.53 -38.50 36.67
C VAL A 53 -53.25 -37.33 37.60
N GLN A 54 -52.04 -36.78 37.51
CA GLN A 54 -51.71 -35.56 38.26
C GLN A 54 -52.04 -34.31 37.43
N GLU A 55 -51.85 -34.36 36.11
CA GLU A 55 -52.22 -33.34 35.12
C GLU A 55 -52.69 -34.04 33.83
N GLU A 56 -53.84 -33.64 33.27
CA GLU A 56 -54.35 -34.18 32.00
C GLU A 56 -53.47 -33.68 30.83
N ALA A 57 -53.14 -34.57 29.88
CA ALA A 57 -52.43 -34.17 28.66
C ALA A 57 -53.30 -33.22 27.82
N THR A 58 -52.72 -32.12 27.33
CA THR A 58 -53.36 -31.22 26.35
C THR A 58 -52.92 -31.59 24.93
N CYS A 59 -53.53 -30.99 23.90
CA CYS A 59 -53.07 -31.19 22.51
C CYS A 59 -51.71 -30.48 22.23
N THR A 60 -51.00 -29.94 23.23
CA THR A 60 -49.64 -29.33 23.09
C THR A 60 -48.64 -29.69 24.20
N GLU A 61 -49.08 -30.23 25.35
CA GLU A 61 -48.20 -30.69 26.46
C GLU A 61 -48.48 -32.16 26.85
N GLN A 62 -47.41 -32.94 27.08
CA GLN A 62 -47.54 -34.32 27.55
C GLN A 62 -47.92 -34.36 29.04
N GLY A 63 -48.99 -35.09 29.37
CA GLY A 63 -49.37 -35.36 30.76
C GLY A 63 -48.38 -36.30 31.47
N VAL A 64 -48.24 -36.16 32.80
CA VAL A 64 -47.34 -36.96 33.63
C VAL A 64 -48.09 -38.16 34.23
N TYR A 65 -47.58 -39.39 33.98
CA TYR A 65 -48.14 -40.63 34.52
C TYR A 65 -47.14 -41.35 35.43
N TYR A 66 -47.63 -41.95 36.53
CA TYR A 66 -46.82 -42.75 37.44
C TYR A 66 -47.37 -44.19 37.57
N LYS A 67 -46.50 -45.20 37.45
CA LYS A 67 -46.77 -46.56 37.91
C LYS A 67 -45.90 -46.87 39.13
N SER A 68 -46.50 -47.46 40.17
CA SER A 68 -45.76 -47.97 41.32
C SER A 68 -45.74 -49.51 41.32
N CYS A 69 -44.59 -50.09 41.64
CA CYS A 69 -44.43 -51.51 42.00
C CYS A 69 -44.14 -51.59 43.51
N PHE A 70 -44.70 -52.61 44.18
CA PHE A 70 -44.69 -52.79 45.65
C PHE A 70 -43.30 -52.90 46.31
N CYS A 71 -42.20 -52.92 45.56
CA CYS A 71 -40.83 -53.07 46.08
C CYS A 71 -40.06 -51.76 46.28
N GLY A 72 -40.65 -50.59 46.02
CA GLY A 72 -40.07 -49.30 46.41
C GLY A 72 -38.88 -48.80 45.57
N LYS A 73 -38.69 -49.32 44.34
CA LYS A 73 -37.77 -48.71 43.37
C LYS A 73 -38.55 -48.06 42.21
N LYS A 74 -38.24 -46.79 41.92
CA LYS A 74 -38.71 -46.08 40.73
C LYS A 74 -38.01 -46.68 39.49
N GLY A 75 -38.80 -47.20 38.54
CA GLY A 75 -38.33 -47.71 37.25
C GLY A 75 -38.43 -46.65 36.16
N GLU A 76 -37.53 -46.75 35.18
CA GLU A 76 -37.28 -45.86 34.05
C GLU A 76 -38.41 -45.82 33.00
N GLU A 77 -38.46 -44.70 32.25
CA GLU A 77 -39.33 -44.47 31.09
C GLU A 77 -38.83 -45.25 29.85
N THR A 78 -39.74 -45.80 29.05
CA THR A 78 -39.45 -46.37 27.71
C THR A 78 -40.40 -45.83 26.64
N PHE A 79 -39.86 -45.72 25.41
CA PHE A 79 -40.17 -44.79 24.31
C PHE A 79 -41.18 -45.23 23.20
N ILE A 80 -41.42 -44.25 22.28
CA ILE A 80 -41.69 -44.27 20.81
C ILE A 80 -43.15 -44.07 20.31
N ALA A 81 -43.54 -42.80 20.24
CA ALA A 81 -44.19 -42.01 19.17
C ALA A 81 -44.26 -40.57 19.73
N ASP A 82 -44.33 -39.49 18.93
CA ASP A 82 -44.73 -38.17 19.48
C ASP A 82 -46.01 -38.43 20.29
N SER A 83 -45.95 -38.21 21.59
CA SER A 83 -46.83 -38.86 22.56
C SER A 83 -48.26 -38.33 22.52
N LEU A 84 -48.60 -37.44 21.57
CA LEU A 84 -49.88 -36.73 21.48
C LEU A 84 -50.74 -37.12 20.26
N GLY A 85 -50.20 -37.85 19.27
CA GLY A 85 -51.00 -38.37 18.14
C GLY A 85 -51.43 -37.29 17.13
N HIS A 86 -50.52 -36.41 16.73
CA HIS A 86 -50.78 -35.34 15.75
C HIS A 86 -50.37 -35.75 14.33
N THR A 87 -51.19 -35.40 13.35
CA THR A 87 -50.87 -35.42 11.91
C THR A 87 -50.99 -34.00 11.36
N GLY A 88 -49.87 -33.29 11.24
CA GLY A 88 -49.84 -31.88 10.85
C GLY A 88 -50.39 -30.98 11.96
N ALA A 89 -51.26 -30.03 11.61
CA ALA A 89 -51.97 -29.18 12.57
C ALA A 89 -53.23 -29.84 13.16
N PHE A 90 -53.43 -31.16 13.01
CA PHE A 90 -54.62 -31.86 13.45
C PHE A 90 -54.29 -32.90 14.52
N CYS A 91 -55.01 -32.88 15.63
CA CYS A 91 -54.86 -33.87 16.69
C CYS A 91 -55.87 -35.01 16.48
N GLU A 92 -55.39 -36.21 16.18
CA GLU A 92 -56.24 -37.39 15.97
C GLU A 92 -56.93 -37.87 17.26
N ARG A 93 -56.45 -37.40 18.42
CA ARG A 93 -57.04 -37.71 19.73
C ARG A 93 -58.20 -36.79 20.10
N CYS A 94 -58.06 -35.48 19.85
CA CYS A 94 -59.07 -34.48 20.19
C CYS A 94 -59.97 -34.08 19.00
N ASN A 95 -59.65 -34.53 17.77
CA ASN A 95 -60.35 -34.23 16.52
C ASN A 95 -60.54 -32.70 16.31
N GLN A 96 -59.51 -31.94 16.66
CA GLN A 96 -59.43 -30.48 16.59
C GLN A 96 -58.06 -30.07 16.05
N ASP A 97 -57.97 -28.83 15.54
CA ASP A 97 -56.70 -28.25 15.13
C ASP A 97 -55.83 -27.97 16.37
N VAL A 98 -54.56 -28.37 16.30
CA VAL A 98 -53.53 -28.12 17.31
C VAL A 98 -53.18 -26.63 17.26
N THR A 99 -53.40 -25.92 18.36
CA THR A 99 -53.11 -24.49 18.47
C THR A 99 -52.39 -24.19 19.78
N SER A 100 -51.27 -23.49 19.70
CA SER A 100 -50.51 -23.03 20.87
C SER A 100 -51.23 -21.89 21.55
N HIS A 101 -51.34 -21.98 22.88
CA HIS A 101 -52.02 -20.99 23.69
C HIS A 101 -51.01 -19.99 24.29
N GLY A 102 -51.45 -18.76 24.57
CA GLY A 102 -50.62 -17.74 25.19
C GLY A 102 -49.81 -16.86 24.22
N LEU A 103 -49.94 -17.05 22.91
CA LEU A 103 -49.36 -16.17 21.90
C LEU A 103 -49.97 -14.75 21.94
N GLU A 104 -49.16 -13.75 21.60
CA GLU A 104 -49.60 -12.35 21.51
C GLU A 104 -50.07 -12.03 20.09
N TYR A 105 -51.18 -11.29 20.00
CA TYR A 105 -51.81 -10.92 18.73
C TYR A 105 -52.10 -9.41 18.69
N LYS A 106 -51.79 -8.81 17.54
CA LYS A 106 -52.10 -7.42 17.22
C LYS A 106 -53.15 -7.38 16.10
N LEU A 107 -54.21 -6.61 16.29
CA LEU A 107 -55.25 -6.43 15.27
C LEU A 107 -54.71 -5.51 14.15
N SER A 108 -55.00 -5.83 12.89
CA SER A 108 -54.64 -5.00 11.73
C SER A 108 -55.26 -3.61 11.82
N GLU A 109 -54.66 -2.61 11.16
CA GLU A 109 -55.13 -1.21 11.22
C GLU A 109 -56.57 -1.03 10.70
N ASP A 110 -56.97 -1.86 9.73
CA ASP A 110 -58.31 -1.91 9.14
C ASP A 110 -59.27 -2.84 9.91
N ASN A 111 -58.80 -3.49 10.98
CA ASN A 111 -59.55 -4.42 11.83
C ASN A 111 -60.09 -5.67 11.12
N THR A 112 -59.44 -6.12 10.04
CA THR A 112 -59.89 -7.26 9.23
C THR A 112 -59.18 -8.57 9.56
N TYR A 113 -57.98 -8.54 10.14
CA TYR A 113 -57.20 -9.74 10.50
C TYR A 113 -56.29 -9.50 11.72
N TYR A 114 -55.72 -10.58 12.26
CA TYR A 114 -54.71 -10.54 13.32
C TYR A 114 -53.30 -10.87 12.81
N ILE A 115 -52.33 -10.22 13.44
CA ILE A 115 -50.89 -10.42 13.28
C ILE A 115 -50.40 -11.11 14.55
N VAL A 116 -49.59 -12.16 14.44
CA VAL A 116 -48.88 -12.72 15.60
C VAL A 116 -47.77 -11.76 15.97
N ASP A 117 -47.88 -11.09 17.11
CA ASP A 117 -47.00 -9.98 17.53
C ASP A 117 -45.92 -10.42 18.52
N GLY A 118 -46.05 -11.62 19.10
CA GLY A 118 -45.17 -12.09 20.16
C GLY A 118 -45.39 -13.56 20.59
N ILE A 119 -44.37 -14.18 21.20
CA ILE A 119 -44.50 -15.48 21.89
C ILE A 119 -45.41 -15.39 23.14
N GLY A 120 -45.51 -14.21 23.76
CA GLY A 120 -46.36 -13.97 24.93
C GLY A 120 -46.07 -14.90 26.11
N GLU A 121 -47.13 -15.47 26.69
CA GLU A 121 -47.08 -16.43 27.78
C GLU A 121 -46.90 -17.89 27.31
N CYS A 122 -46.81 -18.12 26.00
CA CYS A 122 -46.64 -19.46 25.43
C CYS A 122 -45.31 -20.09 25.89
N LYS A 123 -45.38 -21.33 26.39
CA LYS A 123 -44.22 -22.11 26.85
C LYS A 123 -43.90 -23.30 25.94
N ASP A 124 -44.72 -23.51 24.91
CA ASP A 124 -44.55 -24.61 23.96
C ASP A 124 -43.19 -24.48 23.25
N THR A 125 -42.51 -25.62 23.07
CA THR A 125 -41.29 -25.71 22.28
C THR A 125 -41.61 -25.93 20.79
N ASP A 126 -42.68 -26.68 20.51
CA ASP A 126 -43.26 -26.84 19.18
C ASP A 126 -44.54 -25.97 19.09
N VAL A 127 -44.46 -24.86 18.36
CA VAL A 127 -45.53 -23.84 18.28
C VAL A 127 -46.42 -24.05 17.05
N TYR A 128 -47.73 -24.03 17.27
CA TYR A 128 -48.75 -24.14 16.22
C TYR A 128 -49.60 -22.88 16.17
N ILE A 129 -49.47 -22.10 15.09
CA ILE A 129 -50.23 -20.85 14.91
C ILE A 129 -51.66 -21.18 14.44
N PRO A 130 -52.72 -20.65 15.07
CA PRO A 130 -54.10 -20.88 14.63
C PRO A 130 -54.43 -20.11 13.35
N SER A 131 -55.31 -20.65 12.50
CA SER A 131 -55.78 -19.92 11.30
C SER A 131 -56.69 -18.74 11.61
N THR A 132 -57.30 -18.71 12.80
CA THR A 132 -58.20 -17.65 13.26
C THR A 132 -57.98 -17.35 14.73
N TYR A 133 -58.08 -16.09 15.12
CA TYR A 133 -58.09 -15.63 16.51
C TYR A 133 -59.27 -14.66 16.70
N LYS A 134 -60.13 -14.92 17.71
CA LYS A 134 -61.36 -14.14 17.98
C LYS A 134 -62.22 -13.92 16.71
N ASP A 135 -62.49 -15.01 15.99
CA ASP A 135 -63.32 -15.06 14.77
C ASP A 135 -62.79 -14.25 13.55
N LEU A 136 -61.57 -13.72 13.63
CA LEU A 136 -60.88 -13.08 12.50
C LEU A 136 -59.68 -13.93 12.05
N PRO A 137 -59.31 -13.92 10.76
CA PRO A 137 -58.15 -14.66 10.25
C PRO A 137 -56.84 -14.15 10.86
N VAL A 138 -55.86 -15.05 11.02
CA VAL A 138 -54.48 -14.68 11.35
C VAL A 138 -53.67 -14.72 10.06
N GLU A 139 -53.17 -13.58 9.60
CA GLU A 139 -52.61 -13.44 8.24
C GLU A 139 -51.11 -13.17 8.18
N SER A 140 -50.44 -12.81 9.28
CA SER A 140 -48.99 -12.60 9.24
C SER A 140 -48.31 -12.85 10.59
N ILE A 141 -47.00 -13.08 10.50
CA ILE A 141 -46.09 -13.05 11.65
C ILE A 141 -45.42 -11.67 11.67
N GLY A 142 -45.62 -10.92 12.75
CA GLY A 142 -45.19 -9.54 12.89
C GLY A 142 -43.68 -9.39 13.02
N MET A 143 -43.23 -8.15 12.86
CA MET A 143 -41.83 -7.79 13.04
C MET A 143 -41.36 -8.21 14.43
N VAL A 144 -40.20 -8.87 14.51
CA VAL A 144 -39.57 -9.39 15.75
C VAL A 144 -40.45 -10.29 16.65
N ALA A 145 -41.58 -10.80 16.18
CA ALA A 145 -42.56 -11.53 17.00
C ALA A 145 -41.98 -12.72 17.79
N PHE A 146 -41.05 -13.46 17.21
CA PHE A 146 -40.35 -14.57 17.85
C PHE A 146 -38.84 -14.31 17.98
N SER A 147 -38.38 -13.07 17.80
CA SER A 147 -36.95 -12.77 17.86
C SER A 147 -36.34 -13.20 19.20
N SER A 148 -35.16 -13.81 19.15
CA SER A 148 -34.41 -14.36 20.29
C SER A 148 -35.14 -15.44 21.11
N CYS A 149 -36.22 -16.04 20.59
CA CYS A 149 -36.94 -17.11 21.28
C CYS A 149 -36.13 -18.43 21.30
N GLN A 150 -35.39 -18.66 22.38
CA GLN A 150 -34.49 -19.81 22.51
C GLN A 150 -35.20 -21.15 22.77
N ASN A 151 -36.49 -21.16 23.12
CA ASN A 151 -37.20 -22.42 23.42
C ASN A 151 -37.82 -23.07 22.18
N LEU A 152 -37.93 -22.33 21.07
CA LEU A 152 -38.60 -22.84 19.86
C LEU A 152 -37.74 -23.89 19.17
N THR A 153 -38.32 -25.07 18.94
CA THR A 153 -37.74 -26.17 18.18
C THR A 153 -38.46 -26.40 16.86
N ARG A 154 -39.78 -26.17 16.82
CA ARG A 154 -40.61 -26.26 15.61
C ARG A 154 -41.66 -25.16 15.58
N VAL A 155 -41.97 -24.65 14.39
CA VAL A 155 -43.11 -23.76 14.17
C VAL A 155 -43.94 -24.24 12.98
N THR A 156 -45.27 -24.28 13.13
CA THR A 156 -46.21 -24.63 12.06
C THR A 156 -47.12 -23.45 11.74
N LEU A 157 -47.05 -22.95 10.50
CA LEU A 157 -47.86 -21.82 10.02
C LEU A 157 -49.08 -22.35 9.23
N PRO A 158 -50.30 -21.88 9.55
CA PRO A 158 -51.51 -22.24 8.80
C PRO A 158 -51.55 -21.48 7.47
N ASN A 159 -52.32 -22.00 6.51
CA ASN A 159 -52.44 -21.40 5.16
C ASN A 159 -53.12 -20.01 5.13
N SER A 160 -53.63 -19.51 6.25
CA SER A 160 -54.08 -18.12 6.38
C SER A 160 -52.92 -17.13 6.43
N ILE A 161 -51.72 -17.57 6.85
CA ILE A 161 -50.52 -16.71 6.90
C ILE A 161 -50.04 -16.43 5.47
N THR A 162 -49.91 -15.15 5.14
CA THR A 162 -49.46 -14.65 3.84
C THR A 162 -48.14 -13.88 3.91
N ALA A 163 -47.66 -13.50 5.11
CA ALA A 163 -46.37 -12.81 5.27
C ALA A 163 -45.64 -13.19 6.58
N ILE A 164 -44.31 -13.23 6.50
CA ILE A 164 -43.40 -13.25 7.66
C ILE A 164 -42.59 -11.96 7.59
N ASP A 165 -42.72 -11.11 8.59
CA ASP A 165 -42.13 -9.77 8.57
C ASP A 165 -40.66 -9.75 9.07
N THR A 166 -40.07 -8.57 9.09
CA THR A 166 -38.66 -8.29 9.41
C THR A 166 -38.27 -8.88 10.78
N MET A 167 -37.17 -9.64 10.79
CA MET A 167 -36.60 -10.26 11.99
C MET A 167 -37.56 -11.15 12.79
N ALA A 168 -38.67 -11.61 12.20
CA ALA A 168 -39.73 -12.34 12.89
C ALA A 168 -39.22 -13.55 13.71
N PHE A 169 -38.23 -14.28 13.24
CA PHE A 169 -37.60 -15.42 13.92
C PHE A 169 -36.09 -15.23 14.10
N SER A 170 -35.57 -13.99 14.05
CA SER A 170 -34.13 -13.73 14.25
C SER A 170 -33.64 -14.31 15.57
N ASP A 171 -32.43 -14.86 15.60
CA ASP A 171 -31.79 -15.43 16.79
C ASP A 171 -32.55 -16.59 17.48
N CYS A 172 -33.49 -17.25 16.78
CA CYS A 172 -34.12 -18.49 17.24
C CYS A 172 -33.17 -19.69 17.11
N LYS A 173 -32.09 -19.71 17.90
CA LYS A 173 -30.95 -20.63 17.69
C LYS A 173 -31.29 -22.11 17.80
N ASN A 174 -32.37 -22.48 18.51
CA ASN A 174 -32.82 -23.87 18.68
C ASN A 174 -33.89 -24.30 17.67
N LEU A 175 -34.36 -23.38 16.80
CA LEU A 175 -35.38 -23.68 15.80
C LEU A 175 -34.79 -24.61 14.74
N LYS A 176 -35.29 -25.84 14.68
CA LYS A 176 -34.79 -26.87 13.75
C LYS A 176 -35.58 -26.95 12.47
N ARG A 177 -36.89 -26.71 12.55
CA ARG A 177 -37.83 -26.87 11.44
C ARG A 177 -38.94 -25.84 11.51
N ILE A 178 -39.29 -25.26 10.37
CA ILE A 178 -40.50 -24.45 10.23
C ILE A 178 -41.30 -24.95 9.04
N GLN A 179 -42.59 -25.20 9.25
CA GLN A 179 -43.53 -25.51 8.18
C GLN A 179 -44.20 -24.20 7.75
N LEU A 180 -43.88 -23.74 6.54
CA LEU A 180 -44.41 -22.50 5.97
C LEU A 180 -45.81 -22.69 5.38
N SER A 181 -46.59 -21.61 5.39
CA SER A 181 -47.91 -21.53 4.73
C SER A 181 -47.77 -21.68 3.22
N GLN A 182 -48.65 -22.45 2.58
CA GLN A 182 -48.68 -22.60 1.12
C GLN A 182 -49.17 -21.34 0.38
N ASN A 183 -49.70 -20.35 1.11
CA ASN A 183 -50.13 -19.05 0.59
C ASN A 183 -49.16 -17.92 0.98
N LEU A 184 -47.98 -18.25 1.50
CA LEU A 184 -46.98 -17.26 1.91
C LEU A 184 -46.47 -16.48 0.69
N ASN A 185 -46.61 -15.16 0.72
CA ASN A 185 -46.21 -14.26 -0.37
C ASN A 185 -44.82 -13.65 -0.13
N SER A 186 -44.43 -13.38 1.12
CA SER A 186 -43.16 -12.71 1.43
C SER A 186 -42.49 -13.20 2.71
N ILE A 187 -41.15 -13.16 2.70
CA ILE A 187 -40.27 -13.36 3.87
C ILE A 187 -39.43 -12.08 4.02
N GLY A 188 -39.51 -11.44 5.20
CA GLY A 188 -38.91 -10.13 5.47
C GLY A 188 -37.39 -10.14 5.67
N PHE A 189 -36.84 -8.94 5.84
CA PHE A 189 -35.42 -8.72 6.12
C PHE A 189 -34.98 -9.47 7.39
N SER A 190 -33.86 -10.20 7.34
CA SER A 190 -33.32 -10.98 8.47
C SER A 190 -34.34 -11.91 9.17
N ALA A 191 -35.41 -12.34 8.49
CA ALA A 191 -36.51 -13.05 9.12
C ALA A 191 -36.09 -14.30 9.91
N PHE A 192 -35.07 -15.03 9.45
CA PHE A 192 -34.50 -16.22 10.11
C PHE A 192 -33.00 -16.04 10.40
N GLN A 193 -32.51 -14.81 10.52
CA GLN A 193 -31.10 -14.57 10.82
C GLN A 193 -30.67 -15.31 12.10
N ASN A 194 -29.49 -15.93 12.10
CA ASN A 194 -28.92 -16.63 13.25
C ASN A 194 -29.79 -17.78 13.80
N CYS A 195 -30.62 -18.39 12.95
CA CYS A 195 -31.31 -19.65 13.23
C CYS A 195 -30.36 -20.84 13.00
N VAL A 196 -29.28 -20.91 13.79
CA VAL A 196 -28.15 -21.84 13.57
C VAL A 196 -28.56 -23.32 13.49
N SER A 197 -29.64 -23.73 14.18
CA SER A 197 -30.13 -25.12 14.18
C SER A 197 -31.07 -25.46 13.01
N LEU A 198 -31.42 -24.51 12.15
CA LEU A 198 -32.40 -24.72 11.08
C LEU A 198 -31.81 -25.61 9.99
N GLU A 199 -32.27 -26.87 9.91
CA GLU A 199 -31.70 -27.88 9.00
C GLU A 199 -32.35 -27.86 7.61
N ILE A 200 -33.68 -27.67 7.57
CA ILE A 200 -34.51 -27.79 6.37
C ILE A 200 -35.56 -26.67 6.38
N ILE A 201 -35.71 -26.01 5.24
CA ILE A 201 -36.82 -25.11 4.96
C ILE A 201 -37.35 -25.32 3.54
N GLU A 202 -38.65 -25.58 3.43
CA GLU A 202 -39.34 -25.71 2.14
C GLU A 202 -40.06 -24.41 1.81
N ILE A 203 -39.49 -23.60 0.92
CA ILE A 203 -40.05 -22.30 0.53
C ILE A 203 -41.10 -22.52 -0.57
N PRO A 204 -42.38 -22.18 -0.34
CA PRO A 204 -43.44 -22.46 -1.31
C PRO A 204 -43.38 -21.52 -2.53
N ASN A 205 -43.89 -22.00 -3.68
CA ASN A 205 -43.91 -21.25 -4.95
C ASN A 205 -44.80 -19.99 -4.94
N SER A 206 -45.59 -19.77 -3.88
CA SER A 206 -46.32 -18.53 -3.67
C SER A 206 -45.42 -17.36 -3.25
N VAL A 207 -44.21 -17.63 -2.73
CA VAL A 207 -43.31 -16.59 -2.22
C VAL A 207 -42.72 -15.78 -3.37
N MET A 208 -43.07 -14.50 -3.46
CA MET A 208 -42.61 -13.58 -4.51
C MET A 208 -41.35 -12.81 -4.11
N GLN A 209 -41.07 -12.69 -2.81
CA GLN A 209 -39.94 -11.90 -2.29
C GLN A 209 -39.36 -12.52 -1.01
N ILE A 210 -38.03 -12.51 -0.92
CA ILE A 210 -37.27 -12.87 0.28
C ILE A 210 -36.28 -11.73 0.55
N GLY A 211 -36.36 -11.11 1.73
CA GLY A 211 -35.57 -9.93 2.08
C GLY A 211 -34.08 -10.20 2.28
N ASN A 212 -33.29 -9.12 2.30
CA ASN A 212 -31.85 -9.16 2.58
C ASN A 212 -31.57 -9.92 3.90
N SER A 213 -30.48 -10.68 3.92
CA SER A 213 -30.02 -11.45 5.09
C SER A 213 -31.04 -12.41 5.71
N ALA A 214 -32.16 -12.76 5.03
CA ALA A 214 -33.24 -13.52 5.65
C ALA A 214 -32.80 -14.87 6.24
N PHE A 215 -31.77 -15.53 5.68
CA PHE A 215 -31.20 -16.79 6.18
C PHE A 215 -29.73 -16.66 6.59
N ARG A 216 -29.25 -15.44 6.85
CA ARG A 216 -27.88 -15.22 7.30
C ARG A 216 -27.61 -15.99 8.60
N ASP A 217 -26.44 -16.61 8.71
CA ASP A 217 -26.01 -17.41 9.88
C ASP A 217 -26.95 -18.61 10.18
N CYS A 218 -27.70 -19.12 9.18
CA CYS A 218 -28.40 -20.41 9.28
C CYS A 218 -27.41 -21.57 9.02
N GLU A 219 -26.48 -21.78 9.95
CA GLU A 219 -25.30 -22.61 9.74
C GLU A 219 -25.60 -24.06 9.36
N ASN A 220 -26.65 -24.68 9.91
CA ASN A 220 -27.02 -26.09 9.66
C ASN A 220 -27.91 -26.30 8.42
N LEU A 221 -28.22 -25.24 7.66
CA LEU A 221 -29.11 -25.35 6.51
C LEU A 221 -28.44 -26.13 5.38
N VAL A 222 -28.97 -27.29 4.99
CA VAL A 222 -28.24 -28.23 4.12
C VAL A 222 -28.54 -28.05 2.63
N ASN A 223 -29.81 -27.88 2.26
CA ASN A 223 -30.25 -27.74 0.87
C ASN A 223 -31.37 -26.71 0.77
N VAL A 224 -31.31 -25.86 -0.25
CA VAL A 224 -32.35 -24.85 -0.51
C VAL A 224 -32.80 -24.91 -1.96
N THR A 225 -34.11 -24.95 -2.17
CA THR A 225 -34.73 -24.75 -3.49
C THR A 225 -35.47 -23.42 -3.45
N LEU A 226 -35.04 -22.47 -4.27
CA LEU A 226 -35.72 -21.19 -4.40
C LEU A 226 -36.97 -21.33 -5.30
N PRO A 227 -38.08 -20.66 -4.94
CA PRO A 227 -39.34 -20.79 -5.68
C PRO A 227 -39.32 -20.11 -7.04
N ASN A 228 -40.05 -20.66 -8.01
CA ASN A 228 -40.07 -20.22 -9.42
C ASN A 228 -40.61 -18.79 -9.66
N SER A 229 -41.11 -18.13 -8.62
CA SER A 229 -41.57 -16.75 -8.60
C SER A 229 -40.46 -15.74 -8.31
N ILE A 230 -39.33 -16.18 -7.75
CA ILE A 230 -38.22 -15.29 -7.35
C ILE A 230 -37.49 -14.77 -8.58
N THR A 231 -37.31 -13.44 -8.63
CA THR A 231 -36.57 -12.75 -9.68
C THR A 231 -35.25 -12.14 -9.20
N VAL A 232 -35.08 -11.97 -7.88
CA VAL A 232 -33.90 -11.39 -7.24
C VAL A 232 -33.52 -12.21 -6.01
N ILE A 233 -32.23 -12.55 -5.90
CA ILE A 233 -31.62 -13.02 -4.65
C ILE A 233 -30.98 -11.80 -3.99
N GLU A 234 -31.46 -11.41 -2.81
CA GLU A 234 -31.01 -10.18 -2.13
C GLU A 234 -29.63 -10.32 -1.48
N ASN A 235 -29.03 -9.21 -1.05
CA ASN A 235 -27.69 -9.20 -0.45
C ASN A 235 -27.63 -10.06 0.82
N SER A 236 -26.53 -10.78 0.98
CA SER A 236 -26.24 -11.62 2.14
C SER A 236 -27.32 -12.66 2.48
N LEU A 237 -28.20 -13.03 1.55
CA LEU A 237 -29.37 -13.89 1.83
C LEU A 237 -29.01 -15.20 2.55
N PHE A 238 -27.96 -15.88 2.10
CA PHE A 238 -27.45 -17.14 2.67
C PHE A 238 -26.03 -16.99 3.23
N ASN A 239 -25.63 -15.78 3.60
CA ASN A 239 -24.33 -15.51 4.20
C ASN A 239 -24.10 -16.43 5.41
N ASN A 240 -22.95 -17.12 5.44
CA ASN A 240 -22.56 -18.06 6.50
C ASN A 240 -23.54 -19.25 6.71
N CYS A 241 -24.26 -19.67 5.67
CA CYS A 241 -24.93 -20.98 5.66
C CYS A 241 -23.91 -22.10 5.46
N SER A 242 -23.09 -22.37 6.47
CA SER A 242 -21.84 -23.12 6.31
C SER A 242 -22.03 -24.60 5.94
N ASP A 243 -23.15 -25.24 6.33
CA ASP A 243 -23.49 -26.62 5.94
C ASP A 243 -24.29 -26.73 4.63
N LEU A 244 -24.59 -25.62 3.96
CA LEU A 244 -25.30 -25.63 2.68
C LEU A 244 -24.46 -26.39 1.66
N THR A 245 -24.96 -27.53 1.18
CA THR A 245 -24.26 -28.40 0.21
C THR A 245 -24.76 -28.19 -1.22
N SER A 246 -26.02 -27.79 -1.38
CA SER A 246 -26.59 -27.48 -2.68
C SER A 246 -27.67 -26.40 -2.64
N ILE A 247 -27.77 -25.67 -3.74
CA ILE A 247 -28.86 -24.70 -3.97
C ILE A 247 -29.45 -24.89 -5.37
N THR A 248 -30.77 -24.77 -5.49
CA THR A 248 -31.48 -24.71 -6.78
C THR A 248 -32.00 -23.30 -7.02
N ILE A 249 -31.53 -22.68 -8.10
CA ILE A 249 -31.88 -21.32 -8.54
C ILE A 249 -32.84 -21.40 -9.74
N PRO A 250 -34.02 -20.75 -9.67
CA PRO A 250 -34.99 -20.77 -10.74
C PRO A 250 -34.57 -19.86 -11.91
N LYS A 251 -34.97 -20.21 -13.13
CA LYS A 251 -34.66 -19.44 -14.35
C LYS A 251 -35.15 -17.99 -14.33
N THR A 252 -36.09 -17.68 -13.43
CA THR A 252 -36.68 -16.35 -13.26
C THR A 252 -35.73 -15.38 -12.56
N VAL A 253 -34.69 -15.87 -11.88
CA VAL A 253 -33.69 -15.02 -11.25
C VAL A 253 -32.91 -14.26 -12.32
N MET A 254 -32.92 -12.94 -12.21
CA MET A 254 -32.23 -12.00 -13.10
C MET A 254 -31.12 -11.23 -12.39
N LYS A 255 -31.08 -11.24 -11.05
CA LYS A 255 -30.11 -10.52 -10.23
C LYS A 255 -29.78 -11.28 -8.95
N ILE A 256 -28.51 -11.27 -8.56
CA ILE A 256 -28.03 -11.77 -7.28
C ILE A 256 -27.18 -10.71 -6.59
N GLY A 257 -27.57 -10.36 -5.37
CA GLY A 257 -26.93 -9.35 -4.54
C GLY A 257 -25.57 -9.78 -3.99
N GLY A 258 -24.78 -8.80 -3.56
CA GLY A 258 -23.44 -9.00 -3.01
C GLY A 258 -23.45 -9.82 -1.74
N SER A 259 -22.39 -10.61 -1.55
CA SER A 259 -22.22 -11.47 -0.38
C SER A 259 -23.34 -12.47 -0.13
N ALA A 260 -24.23 -12.72 -1.10
CA ALA A 260 -25.38 -13.60 -0.94
C ALA A 260 -24.98 -15.02 -0.50
N PHE A 261 -23.79 -15.49 -0.88
CA PHE A 261 -23.28 -16.83 -0.59
C PHE A 261 -21.89 -16.85 0.08
N VAL A 262 -21.45 -15.73 0.64
CA VAL A 262 -20.16 -15.68 1.33
C VAL A 262 -20.15 -16.67 2.51
N SER A 263 -19.02 -17.33 2.74
CA SER A 263 -18.87 -18.35 3.80
C SER A 263 -19.83 -19.56 3.72
N CYS A 264 -20.42 -19.87 2.56
CA CYS A 264 -21.13 -21.14 2.30
C CYS A 264 -20.15 -22.32 2.12
N LYS A 265 -19.39 -22.62 3.18
CA LYS A 265 -18.16 -23.43 3.13
C LYS A 265 -18.33 -24.86 2.63
N ARG A 266 -19.54 -25.44 2.63
CA ARG A 266 -19.81 -26.80 2.14
C ARG A 266 -20.57 -26.85 0.82
N LEU A 267 -20.86 -25.70 0.19
CA LEU A 267 -21.58 -25.64 -1.08
C LEU A 267 -20.78 -26.31 -2.19
N GLN A 268 -21.35 -27.33 -2.82
CA GLN A 268 -20.68 -28.11 -3.86
C GLN A 268 -21.46 -28.12 -5.17
N ASN A 269 -22.78 -28.03 -5.11
CA ASN A 269 -23.63 -28.17 -6.29
C ASN A 269 -24.59 -26.99 -6.40
N VAL A 270 -24.49 -26.25 -7.50
CA VAL A 270 -25.44 -25.18 -7.86
C VAL A 270 -26.26 -25.67 -9.04
N TYR A 271 -27.56 -25.81 -8.84
CA TYR A 271 -28.50 -26.20 -9.88
C TYR A 271 -29.21 -24.96 -10.41
N TYR A 272 -29.16 -24.73 -11.71
CA TYR A 272 -29.91 -23.68 -12.37
C TYR A 272 -30.91 -24.29 -13.34
N THR A 273 -32.16 -23.83 -13.27
CA THR A 273 -33.27 -24.38 -14.09
C THR A 273 -33.48 -23.66 -15.42
N GLY A 274 -32.67 -22.66 -15.73
CA GLY A 274 -32.64 -21.97 -17.03
C GLY A 274 -31.49 -22.47 -17.90
N SER A 275 -31.33 -21.88 -19.07
CA SER A 275 -30.24 -22.18 -20.00
C SER A 275 -28.94 -21.45 -19.65
N ILE A 276 -27.81 -21.82 -20.28
CA ILE A 276 -26.55 -21.04 -20.21
C ILE A 276 -26.79 -19.57 -20.61
N GLY A 277 -27.61 -19.33 -21.63
CA GLY A 277 -27.92 -17.97 -22.06
C GLY A 277 -28.69 -17.16 -21.02
N ASP A 278 -29.55 -17.81 -20.23
CA ASP A 278 -30.26 -17.16 -19.13
C ASP A 278 -29.29 -16.84 -17.98
N TRP A 279 -28.38 -17.78 -17.67
CA TRP A 279 -27.32 -17.59 -16.69
C TRP A 279 -26.39 -16.42 -17.04
N CYS A 280 -25.96 -16.31 -18.30
CA CYS A 280 -25.15 -15.17 -18.79
C CYS A 280 -25.83 -13.81 -18.60
N ARG A 281 -27.16 -13.77 -18.46
CA ARG A 281 -27.94 -12.53 -18.30
C ARG A 281 -28.18 -12.17 -16.84
N ILE A 282 -27.85 -13.03 -15.88
CA ILE A 282 -27.96 -12.73 -14.45
C ILE A 282 -26.96 -11.62 -14.09
N ASP A 283 -27.45 -10.60 -13.41
CA ASP A 283 -26.63 -9.54 -12.83
C ASP A 283 -26.07 -9.95 -11.45
N PHE A 284 -24.77 -10.25 -11.40
CA PHE A 284 -24.05 -10.63 -10.18
C PHE A 284 -23.40 -9.39 -9.57
N VAL A 285 -23.95 -8.89 -8.46
CA VAL A 285 -23.55 -7.61 -7.87
C VAL A 285 -22.42 -7.80 -6.87
N GLY A 286 -21.17 -7.65 -7.31
CA GLY A 286 -19.99 -7.67 -6.44
C GLY A 286 -19.53 -9.09 -6.06
N GLU A 287 -18.49 -9.15 -5.23
CA GLU A 287 -17.87 -10.39 -4.76
C GLU A 287 -18.87 -11.29 -4.01
N TYR A 288 -18.70 -12.61 -4.12
CA TYR A 288 -19.52 -13.62 -3.45
C TYR A 288 -21.04 -13.56 -3.73
N SER A 289 -21.44 -12.82 -4.76
CA SER A 289 -22.81 -12.84 -5.28
C SER A 289 -23.09 -14.14 -6.04
N ASN A 290 -22.11 -14.67 -6.76
CA ASN A 290 -22.25 -15.98 -7.40
C ASN A 290 -22.09 -17.10 -6.36
N PRO A 291 -23.04 -18.05 -6.23
CA PRO A 291 -22.88 -19.21 -5.33
C PRO A 291 -21.68 -20.12 -5.67
N LEU A 292 -21.13 -20.01 -6.89
CA LEU A 292 -19.94 -20.73 -7.32
C LEU A 292 -18.65 -20.07 -6.84
N ASP A 293 -18.71 -18.78 -6.45
CA ASP A 293 -17.57 -18.03 -5.92
C ASP A 293 -17.17 -18.61 -4.56
N GLN A 294 -16.05 -19.31 -4.54
CA GLN A 294 -15.43 -19.85 -3.34
C GLN A 294 -13.99 -19.37 -3.24
N SER A 295 -13.72 -18.15 -3.72
CA SER A 295 -12.39 -17.52 -3.68
C SER A 295 -11.77 -17.49 -2.27
N ASP A 296 -12.60 -17.44 -1.21
CA ASP A 296 -12.20 -17.60 0.20
C ASP A 296 -11.59 -18.98 0.55
N LEU A 297 -11.77 -20.00 -0.30
CA LEU A 297 -11.42 -21.39 -0.02
C LEU A 297 -10.47 -21.94 -1.10
N ALA A 298 -9.19 -21.96 -0.75
CA ALA A 298 -8.07 -22.24 -1.67
C ALA A 298 -8.15 -23.57 -2.46
N ASP A 299 -8.96 -24.56 -2.06
CA ASP A 299 -8.94 -25.91 -2.64
C ASP A 299 -10.33 -26.50 -2.97
N LYS A 300 -11.37 -25.67 -3.05
CA LYS A 300 -12.74 -26.18 -3.21
C LYS A 300 -13.30 -25.97 -4.62
N ASN A 301 -13.93 -27.03 -5.14
CA ASN A 301 -14.53 -27.07 -6.47
C ASN A 301 -16.06 -27.12 -6.36
N CYS A 302 -16.75 -26.11 -6.87
CA CYS A 302 -18.20 -26.11 -7.07
C CYS A 302 -18.55 -26.56 -8.49
N SER A 303 -19.62 -27.34 -8.60
CA SER A 303 -20.20 -27.80 -9.86
C SER A 303 -21.45 -26.97 -10.18
N LEU A 304 -21.49 -26.40 -11.38
CA LEU A 304 -22.72 -25.84 -11.96
C LEU A 304 -23.46 -26.95 -12.73
N TYR A 305 -24.75 -27.07 -12.48
CA TYR A 305 -25.66 -27.94 -13.23
C TYR A 305 -26.71 -27.08 -13.93
N ILE A 306 -26.85 -27.29 -15.24
CA ILE A 306 -27.87 -26.67 -16.09
C ILE A 306 -28.67 -27.80 -16.70
N ASP A 307 -30.01 -27.74 -16.59
CA ASP A 307 -30.90 -28.86 -16.98
C ASP A 307 -30.50 -30.21 -16.37
N ASN A 308 -30.01 -30.20 -15.12
CA ASN A 308 -29.44 -31.34 -14.38
C ASN A 308 -28.18 -31.98 -14.99
N GLU A 309 -27.60 -31.37 -16.02
CA GLU A 309 -26.33 -31.79 -16.59
C GLU A 309 -25.19 -30.94 -16.02
N LYS A 310 -24.11 -31.61 -15.61
CA LYS A 310 -22.92 -30.95 -15.06
C LYS A 310 -22.17 -30.19 -16.16
N VAL A 311 -21.92 -28.91 -15.96
CA VAL A 311 -21.18 -28.07 -16.92
C VAL A 311 -19.68 -28.38 -16.83
N THR A 312 -19.17 -29.08 -17.85
CA THR A 312 -17.73 -29.36 -18.02
C THR A 312 -17.14 -28.70 -19.28
N GLU A 313 -18.00 -28.39 -20.25
CA GLU A 313 -17.75 -27.56 -21.43
C GLU A 313 -18.77 -26.43 -21.42
N LEU A 314 -18.31 -25.20 -21.62
CA LEU A 314 -19.16 -24.02 -21.69
C LEU A 314 -19.19 -23.47 -23.11
N ILE A 315 -20.36 -23.50 -23.73
CA ILE A 315 -20.61 -22.89 -25.04
C ILE A 315 -21.50 -21.66 -24.80
N ILE A 316 -20.92 -20.48 -24.93
CA ILE A 316 -21.68 -19.23 -24.82
C ILE A 316 -22.56 -19.10 -26.07
N PRO A 317 -23.88 -18.88 -25.92
CA PRO A 317 -24.78 -18.79 -27.06
C PRO A 317 -24.62 -17.47 -27.82
N ASP A 318 -24.92 -17.50 -29.12
CA ASP A 318 -24.98 -16.30 -29.95
C ASP A 318 -26.00 -15.29 -29.38
N GLY A 319 -25.68 -14.00 -29.51
CA GLY A 319 -26.52 -12.88 -29.05
C GLY A 319 -26.20 -12.41 -27.62
N ILE A 320 -25.22 -13.02 -26.95
CA ILE A 320 -24.58 -12.45 -25.75
C ILE A 320 -23.50 -11.47 -26.21
N GLU A 321 -23.62 -10.19 -25.83
CA GLU A 321 -22.62 -9.15 -26.15
C GLU A 321 -21.55 -9.01 -25.06
N THR A 322 -21.94 -9.23 -23.80
CA THR A 322 -21.03 -9.15 -22.65
C THR A 322 -21.24 -10.37 -21.77
N ILE A 323 -20.15 -11.06 -21.45
CA ILE A 323 -20.13 -12.03 -20.35
C ILE A 323 -20.02 -11.22 -19.07
N LYS A 324 -21.06 -11.24 -18.23
CA LYS A 324 -21.14 -10.37 -17.06
C LYS A 324 -20.09 -10.71 -16.00
N ASN A 325 -19.81 -9.72 -15.15
CA ASN A 325 -18.90 -9.86 -14.02
C ASN A 325 -19.32 -11.04 -13.13
N TYR A 326 -18.34 -11.75 -12.57
CA TYR A 326 -18.52 -12.90 -11.66
C TYR A 326 -19.34 -14.08 -12.21
N SER A 327 -19.75 -14.08 -13.49
CA SER A 327 -20.79 -15.01 -13.98
C SER A 327 -20.39 -16.50 -13.93
N PHE A 328 -19.12 -16.85 -14.12
CA PHE A 328 -18.64 -18.23 -14.11
C PHE A 328 -17.43 -18.42 -13.19
N VAL A 329 -17.30 -17.57 -12.16
CA VAL A 329 -16.26 -17.66 -11.14
C VAL A 329 -16.29 -19.03 -10.44
N GLY A 330 -15.12 -19.60 -10.18
CA GLY A 330 -14.93 -20.77 -9.30
C GLY A 330 -15.46 -22.10 -9.82
N ILE A 331 -15.83 -22.23 -11.11
CA ILE A 331 -16.34 -23.50 -11.64
C ILE A 331 -15.21 -24.54 -11.69
N GLY A 332 -15.25 -25.46 -10.74
CA GLY A 332 -14.20 -26.45 -10.55
C GLY A 332 -14.19 -27.58 -11.57
N ASP A 333 -15.28 -27.82 -12.28
CA ASP A 333 -15.38 -28.91 -13.27
C ASP A 333 -15.19 -28.44 -14.73
N LEU A 334 -15.06 -27.13 -14.96
CA LEU A 334 -14.98 -26.53 -16.29
C LEU A 334 -13.62 -26.79 -16.91
N LYS A 335 -13.60 -27.38 -18.12
CA LYS A 335 -12.38 -27.73 -18.87
C LYS A 335 -12.16 -26.86 -20.10
N THR A 336 -13.24 -26.51 -20.80
CA THR A 336 -13.15 -25.80 -22.08
C THR A 336 -14.25 -24.76 -22.21
N ILE A 337 -13.92 -23.62 -22.83
CA ILE A 337 -14.87 -22.53 -23.11
C ILE A 337 -14.85 -22.22 -24.61
N ARG A 338 -16.04 -22.01 -25.20
CA ARG A 338 -16.23 -21.50 -26.56
C ARG A 338 -17.05 -20.21 -26.51
N ILE A 339 -16.44 -19.10 -26.89
CA ILE A 339 -17.03 -17.75 -26.91
C ILE A 339 -17.33 -17.36 -28.37
N PRO A 340 -18.56 -16.98 -28.73
CA PRO A 340 -18.94 -16.64 -30.11
C PRO A 340 -18.56 -15.20 -30.48
N ASP A 341 -18.63 -14.88 -31.78
CA ASP A 341 -18.35 -13.55 -32.33
C ASP A 341 -19.34 -12.46 -31.88
N SER A 342 -20.45 -12.81 -31.22
CA SER A 342 -21.34 -11.80 -30.65
C SER A 342 -20.76 -11.12 -29.40
N VAL A 343 -19.83 -11.78 -28.70
CA VAL A 343 -19.25 -11.28 -27.45
C VAL A 343 -18.16 -10.25 -27.75
N LYS A 344 -18.31 -9.06 -27.17
CA LYS A 344 -17.35 -7.96 -27.23
C LYS A 344 -16.54 -7.79 -25.96
N MET A 345 -17.12 -8.16 -24.81
CA MET A 345 -16.48 -7.98 -23.51
C MET A 345 -16.62 -9.21 -22.63
N ILE A 346 -15.49 -9.60 -22.02
CA ILE A 346 -15.46 -10.53 -20.89
C ILE A 346 -15.34 -9.69 -19.63
N GLY A 347 -16.36 -9.76 -18.77
CA GLY A 347 -16.45 -8.94 -17.55
C GLY A 347 -15.43 -9.33 -16.48
N ASP A 348 -15.38 -8.52 -15.43
CA ASP A 348 -14.45 -8.69 -14.32
C ASP A 348 -14.75 -9.98 -13.56
N TYR A 349 -13.70 -10.72 -13.16
CA TYR A 349 -13.80 -11.99 -12.43
C TYR A 349 -14.64 -13.08 -13.14
N ALA A 350 -14.99 -12.89 -14.43
CA ALA A 350 -15.97 -13.74 -15.11
C ALA A 350 -15.66 -15.24 -15.02
N PHE A 351 -14.37 -15.62 -15.07
CA PHE A 351 -13.89 -17.00 -14.97
C PHE A 351 -12.80 -17.17 -13.89
N ASP A 352 -12.66 -16.24 -12.95
CA ASP A 352 -11.63 -16.32 -11.90
C ASP A 352 -11.77 -17.65 -11.12
N GLY A 353 -10.66 -18.29 -10.81
CA GLY A 353 -10.64 -19.55 -10.04
C GLY A 353 -11.14 -20.79 -10.78
N CYS A 354 -11.36 -20.76 -12.10
CA CYS A 354 -11.66 -21.96 -12.90
C CYS A 354 -10.41 -22.84 -13.09
N LYS A 355 -9.93 -23.46 -11.99
CA LYS A 355 -8.62 -24.13 -11.91
C LYS A 355 -8.40 -25.29 -12.88
N ASN A 356 -9.47 -25.93 -13.35
CA ASN A 356 -9.43 -27.05 -14.28
C ASN A 356 -9.62 -26.65 -15.76
N LEU A 357 -9.79 -25.34 -16.04
CA LEU A 357 -9.91 -24.82 -17.39
C LEU A 357 -8.59 -24.99 -18.12
N THR A 358 -8.56 -25.74 -19.21
CA THR A 358 -7.34 -26.03 -19.98
C THR A 358 -7.21 -25.21 -21.25
N SER A 359 -8.33 -24.80 -21.86
CA SER A 359 -8.32 -24.04 -23.11
C SER A 359 -9.55 -23.15 -23.29
N VAL A 360 -9.33 -21.98 -23.88
CA VAL A 360 -10.39 -21.03 -24.25
C VAL A 360 -10.32 -20.75 -25.74
N VAL A 361 -11.44 -20.93 -26.44
CA VAL A 361 -11.60 -20.57 -27.85
C VAL A 361 -12.48 -19.32 -27.93
N MET A 362 -11.92 -18.22 -28.43
CA MET A 362 -12.62 -16.94 -28.54
C MET A 362 -13.04 -16.63 -29.98
N GLY A 363 -14.17 -15.94 -30.11
CA GLY A 363 -14.56 -15.27 -31.35
C GLY A 363 -13.68 -14.06 -31.64
N ASN A 364 -13.71 -13.59 -32.88
CA ASN A 364 -12.88 -12.51 -33.39
C ASN A 364 -13.37 -11.10 -33.03
N SER A 365 -14.38 -10.97 -32.18
CA SER A 365 -15.01 -9.69 -31.81
C SER A 365 -14.72 -9.23 -30.38
N VAL A 366 -14.02 -10.03 -29.55
CA VAL A 366 -13.72 -9.65 -28.17
C VAL A 366 -12.74 -8.49 -28.17
N GLU A 367 -13.14 -7.36 -27.60
CA GLU A 367 -12.37 -6.11 -27.53
C GLU A 367 -11.73 -5.91 -26.15
N ILE A 368 -12.34 -6.45 -25.08
CA ILE A 368 -11.91 -6.22 -23.68
C ILE A 368 -11.94 -7.55 -22.89
N ILE A 369 -10.84 -7.82 -22.19
CA ILE A 369 -10.76 -8.82 -21.12
C ILE A 369 -10.66 -8.09 -19.78
N GLY A 370 -11.68 -8.28 -18.93
CA GLY A 370 -11.88 -7.61 -17.65
C GLY A 370 -10.84 -7.93 -16.58
N ILE A 371 -10.92 -7.18 -15.48
CA ILE A 371 -10.07 -7.35 -14.30
C ILE A 371 -10.21 -8.76 -13.77
N LYS A 372 -9.11 -9.47 -13.58
CA LYS A 372 -9.09 -10.87 -13.08
C LYS A 372 -9.98 -11.84 -13.86
N ALA A 373 -10.36 -11.54 -15.10
CA ALA A 373 -11.33 -12.34 -15.85
C ALA A 373 -10.97 -13.84 -15.93
N PHE A 374 -9.69 -14.18 -16.02
CA PHE A 374 -9.15 -15.56 -16.02
C PHE A 374 -8.13 -15.79 -14.90
N SER A 375 -8.15 -14.98 -13.84
CA SER A 375 -7.24 -15.14 -12.72
C SER A 375 -7.38 -16.54 -12.08
N ASN A 376 -6.30 -17.09 -11.53
CA ASN A 376 -6.22 -18.42 -10.92
C ASN A 376 -6.72 -19.59 -11.81
N CYS A 377 -6.76 -19.43 -13.14
CA CYS A 377 -7.01 -20.52 -14.09
C CYS A 377 -5.74 -21.37 -14.27
N GLN A 378 -5.31 -22.06 -13.20
CA GLN A 378 -3.99 -22.69 -13.09
C GLN A 378 -3.70 -23.77 -14.13
N SER A 379 -4.73 -24.43 -14.68
CA SER A 379 -4.56 -25.43 -15.74
C SER A 379 -4.63 -24.86 -17.16
N LEU A 380 -4.83 -23.54 -17.33
CA LEU A 380 -5.01 -22.93 -18.64
C LEU A 380 -3.69 -22.96 -19.40
N GLN A 381 -3.61 -23.84 -20.40
CA GLN A 381 -2.41 -24.07 -21.20
C GLN A 381 -2.39 -23.21 -22.46
N TYR A 382 -3.56 -23.03 -23.08
CA TYR A 382 -3.69 -22.38 -24.38
C TYR A 382 -4.86 -21.40 -24.44
N ILE A 383 -4.57 -20.19 -24.89
CA ILE A 383 -5.56 -19.17 -25.21
C ILE A 383 -5.10 -18.38 -26.45
N GLU A 384 -5.95 -18.34 -27.47
CA GLU A 384 -5.73 -17.50 -28.64
C GLU A 384 -6.43 -16.15 -28.41
N LEU A 385 -5.64 -15.08 -28.29
CA LEU A 385 -6.18 -13.73 -28.14
C LEU A 385 -6.58 -13.17 -29.52
N PRO A 386 -7.82 -12.69 -29.71
CA PRO A 386 -8.30 -12.25 -31.02
C PRO A 386 -7.71 -10.89 -31.42
N ASN A 387 -7.56 -10.66 -32.73
CA ASN A 387 -7.03 -9.39 -33.28
C ASN A 387 -7.94 -8.17 -33.07
N SER A 388 -9.15 -8.35 -32.55
CA SER A 388 -10.02 -7.27 -32.09
C SER A 388 -9.64 -6.75 -30.71
N LEU A 389 -8.87 -7.52 -29.92
CA LEU A 389 -8.60 -7.23 -28.52
C LEU A 389 -7.83 -5.91 -28.38
N ARG A 390 -8.40 -4.97 -27.65
CA ARG A 390 -7.84 -3.63 -27.37
C ARG A 390 -7.23 -3.55 -25.98
N LYS A 391 -7.84 -4.19 -24.97
CA LYS A 391 -7.48 -4.03 -23.56
C LYS A 391 -7.38 -5.35 -22.82
N ILE A 392 -6.28 -5.54 -22.11
CA ILE A 392 -6.08 -6.59 -21.10
C ILE A 392 -5.98 -5.90 -19.74
N GLN A 393 -7.06 -5.96 -18.96
CA GLN A 393 -7.14 -5.23 -17.70
C GLN A 393 -6.40 -5.94 -16.55
N ALA A 394 -6.33 -5.26 -15.42
CA ALA A 394 -5.49 -5.63 -14.30
C ALA A 394 -5.70 -7.10 -13.87
N SER A 395 -4.58 -7.82 -13.68
CA SER A 395 -4.59 -9.21 -13.20
C SER A 395 -5.41 -10.20 -14.06
N ALA A 396 -5.76 -9.87 -15.31
CA ALA A 396 -6.64 -10.70 -16.15
C ALA A 396 -6.25 -12.17 -16.22
N PHE A 397 -4.95 -12.49 -16.23
CA PHE A 397 -4.38 -13.84 -16.27
C PHE A 397 -3.46 -14.13 -15.08
N TYR A 398 -3.67 -13.43 -13.95
CA TYR A 398 -2.88 -13.64 -12.74
C TYR A 398 -2.90 -15.12 -12.31
N LYS A 399 -1.74 -15.72 -12.03
CA LYS A 399 -1.59 -17.14 -11.64
C LYS A 399 -2.19 -18.15 -12.63
N CYS A 400 -2.19 -17.83 -13.93
CA CYS A 400 -2.35 -18.83 -15.00
C CYS A 400 -1.06 -19.64 -15.17
N THR A 401 -0.72 -20.46 -14.16
CA THR A 401 0.61 -21.06 -14.03
C THR A 401 0.99 -22.04 -15.14
N ALA A 402 0.01 -22.65 -15.84
CA ALA A 402 0.25 -23.57 -16.96
C ALA A 402 0.31 -22.90 -18.35
N LEU A 403 0.17 -21.57 -18.45
CA LEU A 403 0.12 -20.88 -19.74
C LEU A 403 1.53 -20.83 -20.38
N GLU A 404 1.73 -21.53 -21.51
CA GLU A 404 3.06 -21.71 -22.13
C GLU A 404 3.37 -20.71 -23.25
N ASP A 405 2.43 -20.55 -24.18
CA ASP A 405 2.55 -19.72 -25.38
C ASP A 405 1.56 -18.56 -25.35
N LEU A 406 2.08 -17.32 -25.40
CA LEU A 406 1.27 -16.10 -25.43
C LEU A 406 1.73 -15.18 -26.56
N THR A 407 0.89 -15.02 -27.57
CA THR A 407 1.05 -13.94 -28.56
C THR A 407 0.03 -12.86 -28.27
N ILE A 408 0.51 -11.67 -27.88
CA ILE A 408 -0.35 -10.51 -27.64
C ILE A 408 -0.57 -9.81 -28.99
N PRO A 409 -1.82 -9.66 -29.48
CA PRO A 409 -2.06 -9.12 -30.80
C PRO A 409 -1.73 -7.62 -30.85
N ASN A 410 -1.25 -7.15 -32.01
CA ASN A 410 -0.88 -5.74 -32.25
C ASN A 410 -2.02 -4.73 -32.07
N SER A 411 -3.25 -5.22 -31.89
CA SER A 411 -4.43 -4.43 -31.57
C SER A 411 -4.48 -3.97 -30.11
N VAL A 412 -3.69 -4.59 -29.22
CA VAL A 412 -3.71 -4.28 -27.78
C VAL A 412 -3.01 -2.95 -27.52
N GLU A 413 -3.75 -2.04 -26.91
CA GLU A 413 -3.32 -0.69 -26.56
C GLU A 413 -2.71 -0.67 -25.15
N THR A 414 -3.27 -1.45 -24.21
CA THR A 414 -2.84 -1.49 -22.81
C THR A 414 -2.75 -2.92 -22.27
N ILE A 415 -1.70 -3.16 -21.48
CA ILE A 415 -1.54 -4.33 -20.60
C ILE A 415 -1.41 -3.76 -19.20
N ASP A 416 -2.44 -3.92 -18.37
CA ASP A 416 -2.49 -3.30 -17.04
C ASP A 416 -1.67 -4.09 -16.01
N PHE A 417 -1.54 -3.52 -14.81
CA PHE A 417 -0.74 -4.07 -13.72
C PHE A 417 -1.14 -5.52 -13.39
N ASN A 418 -0.14 -6.35 -13.06
CA ASN A 418 -0.29 -7.79 -12.75
C ASN A 418 -0.95 -8.67 -13.82
N ALA A 419 -1.23 -8.17 -15.04
CA ALA A 419 -2.02 -8.88 -16.04
C ALA A 419 -1.59 -10.35 -16.28
N PHE A 420 -0.29 -10.63 -16.33
CA PHE A 420 0.30 -11.97 -16.49
C PHE A 420 1.21 -12.37 -15.33
N CYS A 421 1.06 -11.74 -14.16
CA CYS A 421 1.87 -12.04 -12.99
C CYS A 421 1.68 -13.51 -12.55
N ALA A 422 2.78 -14.19 -12.23
CA ALA A 422 2.86 -15.62 -11.89
C ALA A 422 2.34 -16.57 -13.00
N CYS A 423 2.49 -16.20 -14.28
CA CYS A 423 2.36 -17.14 -15.40
C CYS A 423 3.63 -17.99 -15.53
N GLU A 424 3.84 -18.91 -14.59
CA GLU A 424 5.12 -19.62 -14.38
C GLU A 424 5.60 -20.44 -15.58
N SER A 425 4.71 -20.95 -16.44
CA SER A 425 5.07 -21.75 -17.62
C SER A 425 5.36 -20.92 -18.88
N LEU A 426 5.16 -19.60 -18.83
CA LEU A 426 5.33 -18.73 -19.98
C LEU A 426 6.80 -18.69 -20.39
N THR A 427 7.11 -19.09 -21.62
CA THR A 427 8.51 -19.22 -22.09
C THR A 427 9.00 -18.02 -22.87
N SER A 428 8.10 -17.35 -23.61
CA SER A 428 8.43 -16.15 -24.36
C SER A 428 7.25 -15.20 -24.49
N VAL A 429 7.54 -13.91 -24.62
CA VAL A 429 6.53 -12.86 -24.85
C VAL A 429 6.97 -11.95 -25.99
N ILE A 430 6.09 -11.76 -26.96
CA ILE A 430 6.23 -10.74 -28.00
C ILE A 430 5.20 -9.65 -27.71
N PHE A 431 5.68 -8.47 -27.31
CA PHE A 431 4.84 -7.32 -27.04
C PHE A 431 4.34 -6.66 -28.34
N PRO A 432 3.12 -6.11 -28.33
CA PRO A 432 2.51 -5.52 -29.53
C PRO A 432 3.20 -4.21 -29.93
N ASP A 433 3.34 -3.95 -31.24
CA ASP A 433 4.09 -2.81 -31.78
C ASP A 433 3.55 -1.42 -31.39
N SER A 434 2.32 -1.36 -30.87
CA SER A 434 1.66 -0.14 -30.37
C SER A 434 1.87 0.12 -28.87
N LEU A 435 2.43 -0.84 -28.11
CA LEU A 435 2.53 -0.74 -26.65
C LEU A 435 3.49 0.38 -26.24
N THR A 436 3.04 1.33 -25.42
CA THR A 436 3.87 2.46 -24.98
C THR A 436 4.49 2.27 -23.59
N ALA A 437 3.94 1.38 -22.78
CA ALA A 437 4.44 1.09 -21.43
C ALA A 437 4.23 -0.38 -21.06
N ILE A 438 5.12 -0.91 -20.23
CA ILE A 438 4.97 -2.22 -19.59
C ILE A 438 4.65 -1.97 -18.12
N ALA A 439 3.42 -2.30 -17.71
CA ALA A 439 2.87 -1.89 -16.42
C ALA A 439 3.41 -2.69 -15.22
N ASP A 440 3.18 -2.15 -14.02
CA ASP A 440 3.66 -2.70 -12.73
C ASP A 440 3.37 -4.19 -12.62
N SER A 441 4.41 -4.97 -12.30
CA SER A 441 4.35 -6.40 -12.03
C SER A 441 3.70 -7.24 -13.15
N SER A 442 3.48 -6.68 -14.34
CA SER A 442 2.67 -7.32 -15.39
C SER A 442 3.17 -8.70 -15.80
N PHE A 443 4.48 -8.96 -15.70
CA PHE A 443 5.12 -10.26 -15.93
C PHE A 443 5.97 -10.72 -14.73
N SER A 444 5.70 -10.21 -13.53
CA SER A 444 6.40 -10.62 -12.31
C SER A 444 6.18 -12.11 -12.04
N ALA A 445 7.19 -12.80 -11.49
CA ALA A 445 7.19 -14.23 -11.17
C ALA A 445 6.88 -15.16 -12.37
N CYS A 446 7.15 -14.73 -13.61
CA CYS A 446 7.16 -15.62 -14.78
C CYS A 446 8.47 -16.45 -14.81
N GLY A 447 8.58 -17.43 -13.91
CA GLY A 447 9.84 -18.13 -13.63
C GLY A 447 10.49 -18.83 -14.83
N ASN A 448 9.73 -19.31 -15.82
CA ASN A 448 10.27 -19.95 -17.04
C ASN A 448 10.45 -18.99 -18.22
N LEU A 449 10.18 -17.69 -18.05
CA LEU A 449 10.29 -16.72 -19.13
C LEU A 449 11.75 -16.59 -19.56
N ALA A 450 12.08 -17.15 -20.72
CA ALA A 450 13.45 -17.23 -21.21
C ALA A 450 13.81 -16.07 -22.15
N SER A 451 12.82 -15.53 -22.87
CA SER A 451 13.03 -14.43 -23.80
C SER A 451 11.83 -13.49 -23.93
N ILE A 452 12.11 -12.21 -24.18
CA ILE A 452 11.08 -11.21 -24.50
C ILE A 452 11.47 -10.37 -25.71
N THR A 453 10.47 -9.85 -26.44
CA THR A 453 10.66 -8.87 -27.52
C THR A 453 9.88 -7.60 -27.23
N ILE A 454 10.60 -6.51 -26.94
CA ILE A 454 10.07 -5.18 -26.61
C ILE A 454 10.01 -4.33 -27.89
N PRO A 455 8.87 -3.69 -28.23
CA PRO A 455 8.72 -2.83 -29.40
C PRO A 455 9.39 -1.47 -29.19
N ARG A 456 9.68 -0.76 -30.29
CA ARG A 456 10.26 0.60 -30.26
C ARG A 456 9.39 1.61 -29.50
N SER A 457 8.06 1.41 -29.50
CA SER A 457 7.10 2.32 -28.91
C SER A 457 7.14 2.41 -27.39
N VAL A 458 7.77 1.45 -26.69
CA VAL A 458 7.85 1.45 -25.22
C VAL A 458 8.80 2.55 -24.75
N THR A 459 8.29 3.43 -23.90
CA THR A 459 9.05 4.54 -23.28
C THR A 459 9.15 4.42 -21.76
N VAL A 460 8.34 3.56 -21.13
CA VAL A 460 8.35 3.33 -19.68
C VAL A 460 8.21 1.84 -19.36
N ILE A 461 9.02 1.35 -18.43
CA ILE A 461 8.85 0.03 -17.81
C ILE A 461 8.70 0.26 -16.30
N GLU A 462 7.52 -0.06 -15.80
CA GLU A 462 7.10 0.23 -14.44
C GLU A 462 7.64 -0.80 -13.44
N ARG A 463 7.45 -0.51 -12.15
CA ARG A 463 7.93 -1.31 -11.01
C ARG A 463 7.66 -2.80 -11.14
N TYR A 464 8.64 -3.60 -10.71
CA TYR A 464 8.57 -5.06 -10.67
C TYR A 464 8.12 -5.78 -11.95
N ALA A 465 8.06 -5.11 -13.12
CA ALA A 465 7.45 -5.65 -14.34
C ALA A 465 8.00 -7.04 -14.72
N PHE A 466 9.29 -7.27 -14.47
CA PHE A 466 9.98 -8.55 -14.70
C PHE A 466 10.65 -9.10 -13.43
N SER A 467 10.17 -8.70 -12.25
CA SER A 467 10.68 -9.23 -10.98
C SER A 467 10.51 -10.75 -10.90
N ALA A 468 11.47 -11.45 -10.31
CA ALA A 468 11.47 -12.92 -10.20
C ALA A 468 11.32 -13.69 -11.54
N CYS A 469 11.71 -13.09 -12.67
CA CYS A 469 11.87 -13.80 -13.95
C CYS A 469 13.24 -14.48 -14.03
N GLU A 470 13.47 -15.48 -13.15
CA GLU A 470 14.79 -16.06 -12.89
C GLU A 470 15.49 -16.68 -14.13
N ASN A 471 14.72 -17.16 -15.11
CA ASN A 471 15.25 -17.76 -16.33
C ASN A 471 15.38 -16.79 -17.51
N LEU A 472 15.09 -15.50 -17.35
CA LEU A 472 15.20 -14.53 -18.44
C LEU A 472 16.67 -14.35 -18.82
N GLN A 473 17.02 -14.77 -20.03
CA GLN A 473 18.41 -14.71 -20.53
C GLN A 473 18.55 -13.87 -21.80
N THR A 474 17.44 -13.58 -22.49
CA THR A 474 17.45 -12.91 -23.78
C THR A 474 16.38 -11.82 -23.88
N VAL A 475 16.80 -10.60 -24.25
CA VAL A 475 15.90 -9.48 -24.52
C VAL A 475 16.17 -8.96 -25.93
N TYR A 476 15.13 -8.89 -26.74
CA TYR A 476 15.15 -8.22 -28.05
C TYR A 476 14.45 -6.88 -27.95
N TYR A 477 15.14 -5.80 -28.28
CA TYR A 477 14.54 -4.49 -28.42
C TYR A 477 14.48 -4.09 -29.90
N LYS A 478 13.27 -3.77 -30.39
CA LYS A 478 13.03 -3.40 -31.79
C LYS A 478 13.44 -1.96 -32.12
N GLY A 479 13.70 -1.12 -31.12
CA GLY A 479 14.20 0.24 -31.32
C GLY A 479 15.70 0.30 -31.62
N ASP A 480 16.22 1.52 -31.60
CA ASP A 480 17.66 1.80 -31.63
C ASP A 480 18.16 2.21 -30.24
N ILE A 481 19.45 2.50 -30.13
CA ILE A 481 20.06 2.85 -28.83
C ILE A 481 19.58 4.20 -28.28
N VAL A 482 19.17 5.12 -29.16
CA VAL A 482 18.62 6.42 -28.74
C VAL A 482 17.30 6.21 -28.03
N ASP A 483 16.44 5.34 -28.58
CA ASP A 483 15.18 4.99 -27.96
C ASP A 483 15.39 4.29 -26.61
N TRP A 484 16.33 3.32 -26.54
CA TRP A 484 16.60 2.58 -25.30
C TRP A 484 17.08 3.50 -24.16
N CYS A 485 18.02 4.41 -24.45
CA CYS A 485 18.50 5.37 -23.45
C CYS A 485 17.41 6.34 -22.95
N ALA A 486 16.32 6.50 -23.70
CA ALA A 486 15.19 7.34 -23.33
C ALA A 486 14.12 6.59 -22.52
N ILE A 487 14.21 5.25 -22.39
CA ILE A 487 13.27 4.48 -21.57
C ILE A 487 13.44 4.86 -20.11
N SER A 488 12.32 5.09 -19.43
CA SER A 488 12.27 5.26 -17.98
C SER A 488 12.06 3.91 -17.30
N PHE A 489 13.01 3.49 -16.47
CA PHE A 489 12.89 2.34 -15.58
C PHE A 489 12.58 2.87 -14.17
N GLU A 490 11.43 2.50 -13.60
CA GLU A 490 11.03 3.03 -12.29
C GLU A 490 11.85 2.48 -11.12
N GLU A 491 12.47 1.30 -11.28
CA GLU A 491 13.38 0.67 -10.32
C GLU A 491 14.26 -0.40 -10.99
N THR A 492 15.14 -1.04 -10.21
CA THR A 492 16.05 -2.08 -10.71
C THR A 492 15.31 -3.32 -11.22
N THR A 493 14.28 -3.79 -10.52
CA THR A 493 13.54 -5.01 -10.89
C THR A 493 12.60 -4.83 -12.10
N ALA A 494 12.39 -3.58 -12.52
CA ALA A 494 11.69 -3.25 -13.76
C ALA A 494 12.56 -3.54 -14.99
N ASN A 495 13.90 -3.44 -14.88
CA ASN A 495 14.77 -3.56 -16.03
C ASN A 495 14.95 -5.05 -16.45
N PRO A 496 14.43 -5.48 -17.62
CA PRO A 496 14.51 -6.87 -18.05
C PRO A 496 15.92 -7.31 -18.47
N ILE A 497 16.88 -6.38 -18.61
CA ILE A 497 18.27 -6.74 -18.94
C ILE A 497 19.16 -6.91 -17.70
N ALA A 498 18.61 -6.73 -16.50
CA ALA A 498 19.32 -6.95 -15.25
C ALA A 498 19.81 -8.40 -15.13
N GLY A 499 21.13 -8.60 -15.16
CA GLY A 499 21.77 -9.91 -14.97
C GLY A 499 21.72 -10.85 -16.17
N ILE A 500 21.21 -10.42 -17.33
CA ILE A 500 21.08 -11.26 -18.53
C ILE A 500 22.37 -11.28 -19.35
N GLU A 501 22.55 -12.31 -20.19
CA GLU A 501 23.70 -12.43 -21.09
C GLU A 501 23.47 -11.89 -22.51
N ASN A 502 22.23 -11.88 -22.99
CA ASN A 502 21.91 -11.66 -24.40
C ASN A 502 20.91 -10.52 -24.59
N PHE A 503 21.42 -9.28 -24.62
CA PHE A 503 20.65 -8.13 -25.04
C PHE A 503 20.87 -7.83 -26.53
N PHE A 504 19.79 -7.73 -27.30
CA PHE A 504 19.82 -7.43 -28.73
C PHE A 504 19.09 -6.13 -29.03
N ILE A 505 19.74 -5.22 -29.74
CA ILE A 505 19.11 -4.02 -30.32
C ILE A 505 19.23 -4.14 -31.83
N SER A 506 18.13 -3.96 -32.57
CA SER A 506 18.13 -4.09 -34.04
C SER A 506 18.76 -5.41 -34.53
N ASN A 507 18.51 -6.51 -33.81
CA ASN A 507 19.06 -7.86 -34.04
C ASN A 507 20.59 -7.99 -33.92
N GLN A 508 21.27 -7.02 -33.32
CA GLN A 508 22.70 -7.11 -32.99
C GLN A 508 22.86 -7.26 -31.48
N ARG A 509 23.68 -8.24 -31.05
CA ARG A 509 23.98 -8.43 -29.63
C ARG A 509 24.82 -7.28 -29.13
N VAL A 510 24.43 -6.67 -28.03
CA VAL A 510 25.16 -5.59 -27.37
C VAL A 510 26.29 -6.20 -26.53
N SER A 511 27.51 -6.19 -27.07
CA SER A 511 28.75 -6.48 -26.33
C SER A 511 29.74 -5.32 -26.36
N GLN A 512 29.59 -4.45 -27.35
CA GLN A 512 30.24 -3.15 -27.44
C GLN A 512 29.16 -2.12 -27.72
N LEU A 513 29.20 -1.01 -26.99
CA LEU A 513 28.12 -0.04 -26.99
C LEU A 513 28.65 1.34 -27.39
N THR A 514 28.04 1.93 -28.40
CA THR A 514 28.27 3.34 -28.77
C THR A 514 26.97 4.11 -28.57
N ILE A 515 26.98 5.07 -27.63
CA ILE A 515 25.90 6.03 -27.41
C ILE A 515 26.13 7.23 -28.34
N PRO A 516 25.24 7.48 -29.33
CA PRO A 516 25.47 8.45 -30.40
C PRO A 516 24.96 9.86 -30.06
N ASP A 517 25.25 10.84 -30.93
CA ASP A 517 24.91 12.26 -30.80
C ASP A 517 23.40 12.61 -30.59
N GLY A 518 22.51 11.63 -30.77
CA GLY A 518 21.07 11.76 -30.54
C GLY A 518 20.65 11.65 -29.07
N VAL A 519 21.53 11.17 -28.18
CA VAL A 519 21.23 11.01 -26.75
C VAL A 519 21.65 12.27 -25.99
N LYS A 520 20.73 12.83 -25.20
CA LYS A 520 21.02 13.98 -24.29
C LYS A 520 21.33 13.55 -22.87
N GLN A 521 20.68 12.49 -22.41
CA GLN A 521 20.83 11.95 -21.06
C GLN A 521 20.72 10.44 -21.18
N ILE A 522 21.55 9.71 -20.42
CA ILE A 522 21.32 8.29 -20.16
C ILE A 522 20.49 8.22 -18.89
N ASN A 523 19.32 7.59 -18.93
CA ASN A 523 18.42 7.51 -17.78
C ASN A 523 18.95 6.56 -16.70
N ASP A 524 18.36 6.65 -15.51
CA ASP A 524 18.66 5.76 -14.39
C ASP A 524 18.43 4.29 -14.81
N PHE A 525 19.26 3.38 -14.29
CA PHE A 525 19.20 1.92 -14.53
C PHE A 525 19.33 1.44 -15.99
N THR A 526 19.57 2.30 -16.99
CA THR A 526 19.45 1.96 -18.43
C THR A 526 20.14 0.66 -18.87
N PHE A 527 21.35 0.39 -18.38
CA PHE A 527 22.16 -0.81 -18.65
C PHE A 527 22.50 -1.60 -17.38
N TYR A 528 21.67 -1.47 -16.33
CA TYR A 528 21.83 -2.13 -15.04
C TYR A 528 22.06 -3.64 -15.20
N GLY A 529 23.14 -4.15 -14.61
CA GLY A 529 23.50 -5.56 -14.52
C GLY A 529 23.78 -6.26 -15.84
N LEU A 530 23.99 -5.54 -16.95
CA LEU A 530 24.16 -6.16 -18.27
C LEU A 530 25.50 -6.92 -18.35
N LYS A 531 25.43 -8.26 -18.46
CA LYS A 531 26.61 -9.11 -18.62
C LYS A 531 27.12 -9.11 -20.05
N ASN A 532 28.40 -9.43 -20.25
CA ASN A 532 29.11 -9.42 -21.54
C ASN A 532 29.20 -8.05 -22.24
N LEU A 533 28.82 -6.94 -21.59
CA LEU A 533 29.14 -5.60 -22.07
C LEU A 533 30.62 -5.33 -21.78
N ILE A 534 31.45 -5.25 -22.83
CA ILE A 534 32.92 -5.14 -22.71
C ILE A 534 33.40 -3.69 -22.78
N SER A 535 32.77 -2.86 -23.62
CA SER A 535 33.18 -1.47 -23.81
C SER A 535 32.02 -0.54 -24.09
N VAL A 536 32.10 0.69 -23.57
CA VAL A 536 31.12 1.76 -23.79
C VAL A 536 31.82 3.03 -24.30
N GLU A 537 31.33 3.58 -25.42
CA GLU A 537 31.70 4.89 -25.94
C GLU A 537 30.49 5.83 -25.89
N ILE A 538 30.61 6.94 -25.17
CA ILE A 538 29.57 7.96 -25.01
C ILE A 538 29.96 9.18 -25.84
N SER A 539 29.04 9.67 -26.67
CA SER A 539 29.25 10.86 -27.50
C SER A 539 29.27 12.17 -26.70
N ASP A 540 29.76 13.23 -27.34
CA ASP A 540 29.87 14.56 -26.74
C ASP A 540 28.51 15.27 -26.63
N SER A 541 27.43 14.69 -27.17
CA SER A 541 26.08 15.26 -27.06
C SER A 541 25.40 14.99 -25.72
N VAL A 542 25.87 13.96 -25.00
CA VAL A 542 25.30 13.50 -23.73
C VAL A 542 25.74 14.45 -22.64
N THR A 543 24.81 14.96 -21.84
CA THR A 543 25.09 15.91 -20.76
C THR A 543 25.14 15.27 -19.38
N GLY A 544 24.65 14.03 -19.23
CA GLY A 544 24.68 13.32 -17.96
C GLY A 544 24.45 11.83 -18.10
N ILE A 545 24.95 11.10 -17.11
CA ILE A 545 24.73 9.67 -16.91
C ILE A 545 23.87 9.52 -15.65
N GLY A 546 22.76 8.79 -15.77
CA GLY A 546 21.80 8.55 -14.68
C GLY A 546 22.38 7.68 -13.56
N ASP A 547 21.64 7.62 -12.47
CA ASP A 547 22.00 6.81 -11.31
C ASP A 547 21.87 5.32 -11.66
N ASP A 548 22.81 4.50 -11.18
CA ASP A 548 22.87 3.05 -11.43
C ASP A 548 22.88 2.63 -12.92
N ALA A 549 23.18 3.55 -13.85
CA ALA A 549 23.01 3.33 -15.30
C ALA A 549 23.80 2.15 -15.87
N PHE A 550 24.98 1.84 -15.32
CA PHE A 550 25.84 0.71 -15.69
C PHE A 550 26.24 -0.12 -14.44
N PHE A 551 25.46 -0.03 -13.37
CA PHE A 551 25.67 -0.79 -12.13
C PHE A 551 25.84 -2.28 -12.42
N GLU A 552 26.79 -2.96 -11.77
CA GLU A 552 27.06 -4.41 -11.95
C GLU A 552 27.28 -4.86 -13.41
N CYS A 553 27.76 -3.98 -14.30
CA CYS A 553 28.30 -4.38 -15.59
C CYS A 553 29.68 -5.06 -15.40
N ILE A 554 29.70 -6.24 -14.78
CA ILE A 554 30.92 -6.91 -14.27
C ILE A 554 31.96 -7.26 -15.34
N ASP A 555 31.55 -7.34 -16.62
CA ASP A 555 32.43 -7.63 -17.75
C ASP A 555 32.99 -6.38 -18.44
N LEU A 556 32.58 -5.18 -18.01
CA LEU A 556 32.98 -3.92 -18.61
C LEU A 556 34.45 -3.64 -18.34
N GLU A 557 35.24 -3.48 -19.41
CA GLU A 557 36.70 -3.26 -19.32
C GLU A 557 37.10 -1.82 -19.62
N MET A 558 36.32 -1.12 -20.48
CA MET A 558 36.66 0.22 -20.96
C MET A 558 35.43 1.12 -21.10
N VAL A 559 35.55 2.36 -20.61
CA VAL A 559 34.55 3.42 -20.81
C VAL A 559 35.23 4.68 -21.35
N ARG A 560 34.69 5.25 -22.43
CA ARG A 560 35.00 6.60 -22.91
C ARG A 560 33.77 7.48 -22.73
N ILE A 561 33.88 8.50 -21.89
CA ILE A 561 32.86 9.50 -21.63
C ILE A 561 33.11 10.72 -22.51
N GLY A 562 32.09 11.17 -23.24
CA GLY A 562 32.18 12.31 -24.15
C GLY A 562 32.32 13.65 -23.45
N ASP A 563 32.84 14.65 -24.17
CA ASP A 563 33.22 15.96 -23.64
C ASP A 563 32.03 16.80 -23.13
N GLY A 564 30.81 16.47 -23.53
CA GLY A 564 29.60 17.16 -23.08
C GLY A 564 29.06 16.73 -21.72
N VAL A 565 29.53 15.60 -21.17
CA VAL A 565 28.98 15.01 -19.94
C VAL A 565 29.38 15.86 -18.74
N LYS A 566 28.39 16.34 -17.98
CA LYS A 566 28.57 17.22 -16.82
C LYS A 566 28.48 16.50 -15.48
N ARG A 567 27.79 15.35 -15.44
CA ARG A 567 27.53 14.57 -14.23
C ARG A 567 27.60 13.07 -14.52
N ILE A 568 28.25 12.34 -13.62
CA ILE A 568 28.17 10.88 -13.52
C ILE A 568 27.34 10.56 -12.28
N GLY A 569 26.19 9.90 -12.47
CA GLY A 569 25.21 9.66 -11.41
C GLY A 569 25.67 8.71 -10.32
N LYS A 570 24.87 8.64 -9.25
CA LYS A 570 25.12 7.80 -8.07
C LYS A 570 25.23 6.34 -8.49
N ARG A 571 26.28 5.65 -8.06
CA ARG A 571 26.55 4.24 -8.39
C ARG A 571 26.53 3.91 -9.90
N ALA A 572 26.72 4.91 -10.78
CA ALA A 572 26.56 4.73 -12.22
C ALA A 572 27.41 3.59 -12.80
N PHE A 573 28.62 3.36 -12.27
CA PHE A 573 29.53 2.26 -12.64
C PHE A 573 29.92 1.43 -11.41
N TYR A 574 29.06 1.36 -10.40
CA TYR A 574 29.30 0.56 -9.20
C TYR A 574 29.49 -0.92 -9.56
N ASP A 575 30.45 -1.58 -8.92
CA ASP A 575 30.75 -3.01 -9.11
C ASP A 575 31.11 -3.42 -10.55
N CYS A 576 31.62 -2.49 -11.35
CA CYS A 576 32.25 -2.78 -12.65
C CYS A 576 33.66 -3.35 -12.44
N GLN A 577 33.77 -4.56 -11.86
CA GLN A 577 35.02 -5.11 -11.32
C GLN A 577 36.16 -5.26 -12.35
N LYS A 578 35.84 -5.44 -13.64
CA LYS A 578 36.84 -5.55 -14.73
C LYS A 578 37.20 -4.22 -15.38
N LEU A 579 36.62 -3.10 -14.93
CA LEU A 579 36.82 -1.79 -15.53
C LEU A 579 38.26 -1.33 -15.30
N GLN A 580 39.05 -1.33 -16.37
CA GLN A 580 40.49 -1.04 -16.33
C GLN A 580 40.80 0.39 -16.74
N SER A 581 40.00 0.96 -17.64
CA SER A 581 40.27 2.25 -18.27
C SER A 581 38.99 3.09 -18.36
N VAL A 582 39.04 4.29 -17.80
CA VAL A 582 37.99 5.30 -17.92
C VAL A 582 38.61 6.57 -18.49
N ALA A 583 38.12 7.02 -19.64
CA ALA A 583 38.45 8.32 -20.20
C ALA A 583 37.28 9.28 -19.91
N LEU A 584 37.54 10.34 -19.15
CA LEU A 584 36.55 11.34 -18.74
C LEU A 584 36.57 12.53 -19.72
N GLY A 585 35.40 13.10 -20.00
CA GLY A 585 35.24 14.26 -20.87
C GLY A 585 35.48 15.58 -20.15
N GLU A 586 35.91 16.61 -20.88
CA GLU A 586 36.42 17.86 -20.31
C GLU A 586 35.36 18.78 -19.65
N ALA A 587 34.06 18.56 -19.85
CA ALA A 587 33.01 19.36 -19.18
C ALA A 587 32.47 18.74 -17.87
N LEU A 588 33.07 17.66 -17.39
CA LEU A 588 32.60 16.94 -16.20
C LEU A 588 32.75 17.79 -14.93
N LEU A 589 31.63 18.12 -14.29
CA LEU A 589 31.61 18.96 -13.08
C LEU A 589 31.54 18.13 -11.80
N ASN A 590 30.82 17.00 -11.82
CA ASN A 590 30.56 16.18 -10.64
C ASN A 590 30.68 14.68 -10.90
N ILE A 591 31.26 13.97 -9.93
CA ILE A 591 31.24 12.51 -9.82
C ILE A 591 30.50 12.16 -8.52
N ASP A 592 29.29 11.63 -8.66
CA ASP A 592 28.38 11.41 -7.55
C ASP A 592 28.74 10.18 -6.69
N GLU A 593 27.95 9.99 -5.62
CA GLU A 593 28.22 8.98 -4.59
C GLU A 593 28.41 7.59 -5.19
N TYR A 594 29.45 6.88 -4.76
CA TYR A 594 29.76 5.50 -5.18
C TYR A 594 29.92 5.30 -6.71
N ALA A 595 30.04 6.36 -7.51
CA ALA A 595 29.96 6.28 -8.98
C ALA A 595 30.88 5.21 -9.60
N PHE A 596 32.10 5.05 -9.09
CA PHE A 596 33.08 4.04 -9.50
C PHE A 596 33.49 3.12 -8.34
N SER A 597 32.66 3.01 -7.30
CA SER A 597 32.98 2.14 -6.17
C SER A 597 33.04 0.67 -6.60
N ASN A 598 33.97 -0.08 -6.01
CA ASN A 598 34.29 -1.47 -6.32
C ASN A 598 34.73 -1.74 -7.79
N CYS A 599 35.27 -0.73 -8.48
CA CYS A 599 35.95 -0.90 -9.77
C CYS A 599 37.37 -1.46 -9.57
N CYS A 600 37.48 -2.69 -9.09
CA CYS A 600 38.73 -3.26 -8.57
C CYS A 600 39.87 -3.33 -9.60
N ALA A 601 39.60 -3.35 -10.91
CA ALA A 601 40.63 -3.40 -11.95
C ALA A 601 41.18 -2.03 -12.39
N LEU A 602 40.59 -0.93 -11.90
CA LEU A 602 40.99 0.43 -12.29
C LEU A 602 42.41 0.71 -11.77
N LYS A 603 43.33 1.12 -12.66
CA LYS A 603 44.74 1.32 -12.30
C LYS A 603 45.13 2.76 -12.05
N ASN A 604 44.67 3.67 -12.88
CA ASN A 604 44.99 5.08 -12.78
C ASN A 604 43.74 5.89 -13.10
N MET A 605 43.56 7.03 -12.44
CA MET A 605 42.48 7.94 -12.73
C MET A 605 43.01 9.36 -12.94
N GLN A 606 42.64 9.96 -14.06
CA GLN A 606 42.88 11.37 -14.35
C GLN A 606 41.54 12.08 -14.40
N LEU A 607 41.32 13.00 -13.45
CA LEU A 607 40.14 13.86 -13.43
C LEU A 607 40.41 15.09 -14.32
N PRO A 608 39.44 15.51 -15.15
CA PRO A 608 39.56 16.72 -15.93
C PRO A 608 39.52 17.96 -15.03
N ASP A 609 40.08 19.07 -15.50
CA ASP A 609 40.22 20.32 -14.73
C ASP A 609 38.89 20.94 -14.28
N SER A 610 37.79 20.56 -14.93
CA SER A 610 36.44 21.04 -14.67
C SER A 610 35.76 20.38 -13.47
N VAL A 611 36.26 19.25 -12.97
CA VAL A 611 35.64 18.56 -11.82
C VAL A 611 35.77 19.43 -10.59
N VAL A 612 34.64 19.77 -9.96
CA VAL A 612 34.59 20.63 -8.78
C VAL A 612 34.50 19.82 -7.49
N THR A 613 33.80 18.68 -7.54
CA THR A 613 33.54 17.84 -6.36
C THR A 613 33.66 16.36 -6.71
N LEU A 614 34.23 15.59 -5.77
CA LEU A 614 34.07 14.14 -5.67
C LEU A 614 33.14 13.85 -4.49
N GLU A 615 32.03 13.18 -4.71
CA GLU A 615 31.08 12.86 -3.64
C GLU A 615 31.52 11.62 -2.82
N GLN A 616 30.72 11.29 -1.80
CA GLN A 616 30.98 10.18 -0.89
C GLN A 616 31.28 8.87 -1.65
N GLU A 617 32.38 8.20 -1.27
CA GLU A 617 32.74 6.88 -1.79
C GLU A 617 32.88 6.76 -3.32
N ALA A 618 33.05 7.88 -4.03
CA ALA A 618 33.11 7.92 -5.50
C ALA A 618 34.03 6.86 -6.13
N PHE A 619 35.16 6.55 -5.50
CA PHE A 619 36.15 5.53 -5.92
C PHE A 619 36.49 4.54 -4.79
N SER A 620 35.58 4.31 -3.82
CA SER A 620 35.87 3.36 -2.73
C SER A 620 36.08 1.93 -3.26
N TYR A 621 36.92 1.14 -2.60
CA TYR A 621 37.26 -0.24 -2.98
C TYR A 621 37.86 -0.41 -4.40
N CYS A 622 38.45 0.65 -4.97
CA CYS A 622 39.26 0.55 -6.19
C CYS A 622 40.66 -0.01 -5.85
N GLU A 623 40.73 -1.29 -5.47
CA GLU A 623 41.92 -1.88 -4.84
C GLU A 623 43.20 -1.82 -5.69
N ASN A 624 43.11 -1.83 -7.02
CA ASN A 624 44.29 -1.74 -7.92
C ASN A 624 44.62 -0.30 -8.36
N LEU A 625 43.90 0.70 -7.87
CA LEU A 625 44.15 2.10 -8.20
C LEU A 625 45.49 2.51 -7.59
N THR A 626 46.49 2.79 -8.43
CA THR A 626 47.84 3.16 -8.00
C THR A 626 48.08 4.66 -8.01
N SER A 627 47.40 5.40 -8.87
CA SER A 627 47.55 6.86 -8.95
C SER A 627 46.27 7.59 -9.30
N VAL A 628 46.10 8.79 -8.74
CA VAL A 628 45.02 9.72 -9.06
C VAL A 628 45.58 11.12 -9.29
N THR A 629 45.25 11.73 -10.42
CA THR A 629 45.52 13.14 -10.72
C THR A 629 44.22 13.91 -10.64
N MET A 630 44.15 14.85 -9.70
CA MET A 630 43.01 15.74 -9.52
C MET A 630 43.10 16.90 -10.52
N GLY A 631 41.94 17.36 -11.01
CA GLY A 631 41.85 18.55 -11.85
C GLY A 631 42.03 19.84 -11.05
N ASP A 632 42.43 20.92 -11.74
CA ASP A 632 42.75 22.20 -11.09
C ASP A 632 41.57 22.88 -10.38
N SER A 633 40.32 22.61 -10.77
CA SER A 633 39.13 23.19 -10.13
C SER A 633 38.56 22.37 -8.97
N LEU A 634 39.15 21.22 -8.63
CA LEU A 634 38.61 20.34 -7.59
C LEU A 634 38.70 21.02 -6.24
N LYS A 635 37.55 21.25 -5.61
CA LYS A 635 37.43 21.93 -4.31
C LYS A 635 37.25 20.96 -3.15
N ASN A 636 36.48 19.90 -3.36
CA ASN A 636 36.06 19.00 -2.29
C ASN A 636 36.30 17.53 -2.66
N ILE A 637 36.91 16.79 -1.74
CA ILE A 637 37.04 15.33 -1.78
C ILE A 637 36.12 14.75 -0.70
N GLY A 638 35.06 14.04 -1.13
CA GLY A 638 33.99 13.51 -0.29
C GLY A 638 34.41 12.43 0.71
N GLU A 639 33.49 12.12 1.64
CA GLU A 639 33.73 11.11 2.68
C GLU A 639 34.06 9.76 2.05
N ASN A 640 35.11 9.10 2.54
CA ASN A 640 35.53 7.77 2.08
C ASN A 640 35.74 7.68 0.55
N ALA A 641 35.97 8.80 -0.17
CA ALA A 641 36.06 8.85 -1.63
C ALA A 641 37.03 7.81 -2.22
N PHE A 642 38.15 7.52 -1.55
CA PHE A 642 39.13 6.50 -1.91
C PHE A 642 39.33 5.46 -0.79
N LEU A 643 38.30 5.21 0.03
CA LEU A 643 38.35 4.20 1.09
C LEU A 643 38.77 2.83 0.52
N ASN A 644 39.71 2.15 1.18
CA ASN A 644 40.22 0.84 0.77
C ASN A 644 40.87 0.81 -0.63
N CYS A 645 41.36 1.95 -1.13
CA CYS A 645 42.29 1.98 -2.28
C CYS A 645 43.69 1.57 -1.81
N ILE A 646 43.85 0.31 -1.40
CA ILE A 646 45.03 -0.21 -0.68
C ILE A 646 46.34 -0.10 -1.48
N ASN A 647 46.28 -0.01 -2.80
CA ASN A 647 47.45 0.15 -3.66
C ASN A 647 47.68 1.59 -4.13
N LEU A 648 46.91 2.58 -3.64
CA LEU A 648 47.07 3.97 -4.02
C LEU A 648 48.41 4.51 -3.50
N GLU A 649 49.33 4.80 -4.42
CA GLU A 649 50.69 5.25 -4.12
C GLU A 649 50.81 6.77 -4.21
N THR A 650 50.19 7.38 -5.23
CA THR A 650 50.31 8.81 -5.50
C THR A 650 48.95 9.47 -5.71
N VAL A 651 48.79 10.67 -5.12
CA VAL A 651 47.68 11.57 -5.38
C VAL A 651 48.26 12.95 -5.67
N THR A 652 48.01 13.47 -6.85
CA THR A 652 48.40 14.83 -7.24
C THR A 652 47.21 15.76 -7.07
N LEU A 653 47.31 16.72 -6.14
CA LEU A 653 46.24 17.67 -5.84
C LEU A 653 46.25 18.88 -6.79
N GLY A 654 45.08 19.36 -7.19
CA GLY A 654 44.91 20.66 -7.83
C GLY A 654 45.06 21.81 -6.83
N ALA A 655 45.33 23.02 -7.32
CA ALA A 655 45.53 24.20 -6.47
C ALA A 655 44.26 24.69 -5.76
N ALA A 656 43.07 24.27 -6.21
CA ALA A 656 41.79 24.72 -5.67
C ALA A 656 41.20 23.87 -4.53
N VAL A 657 41.89 22.81 -4.06
CA VAL A 657 41.35 21.94 -3.01
C VAL A 657 41.15 22.75 -1.71
N GLU A 658 39.92 22.79 -1.23
CA GLU A 658 39.50 23.51 -0.03
C GLU A 658 39.20 22.54 1.12
N THR A 659 38.66 21.35 0.84
CA THR A 659 38.23 20.37 1.85
C THR A 659 38.54 18.93 1.46
N ILE A 660 38.86 18.12 2.47
CA ILE A 660 38.95 16.66 2.39
C ILE A 660 38.14 16.12 3.55
N ASN A 661 37.05 15.41 3.21
CA ASN A 661 36.10 14.90 4.19
C ASN A 661 36.57 13.58 4.80
N ARG A 662 35.78 13.14 5.79
CA ARG A 662 36.04 12.02 6.67
C ARG A 662 36.50 10.78 5.92
N GLY A 663 37.66 10.26 6.31
CA GLY A 663 38.15 9.00 5.80
C GLY A 663 38.38 8.93 4.28
N ALA A 664 38.46 10.07 3.58
CA ALA A 664 38.64 10.12 2.12
C ALA A 664 39.78 9.22 1.61
N PHE A 665 40.85 9.06 2.39
CA PHE A 665 41.99 8.18 2.09
C PHE A 665 42.21 7.10 3.15
N SER A 666 41.16 6.67 3.85
CA SER A 666 41.21 5.58 4.82
C SER A 666 41.67 4.28 4.17
N ASN A 667 42.60 3.58 4.83
CA ASN A 667 43.22 2.33 4.35
C ASN A 667 43.96 2.48 3.00
N CYS A 668 44.39 3.69 2.64
CA CYS A 668 45.34 3.93 1.54
C CYS A 668 46.80 3.78 2.04
N ASP A 669 47.15 2.58 2.50
CA ASP A 669 48.39 2.34 3.26
C ASP A 669 49.66 2.65 2.47
N LYS A 670 49.62 2.53 1.13
CA LYS A 670 50.74 2.81 0.24
C LYS A 670 50.90 4.28 -0.16
N LEU A 671 49.95 5.15 0.21
CA LEU A 671 49.95 6.54 -0.23
C LEU A 671 51.21 7.22 0.32
N SER A 672 52.20 7.48 -0.53
CA SER A 672 53.46 8.11 -0.13
C SER A 672 53.27 9.62 -0.11
N GLY A 673 52.93 10.16 1.05
CA GLY A 673 52.97 11.60 1.31
C GLY A 673 54.40 12.07 1.59
N ALA A 674 54.63 13.39 1.60
CA ALA A 674 55.87 13.94 2.13
C ALA A 674 55.84 13.87 3.67
N THR A 675 56.86 13.28 4.30
CA THR A 675 56.97 13.26 5.78
C THR A 675 57.86 14.41 6.25
N TYR A 676 57.41 15.17 7.25
CA TYR A 676 58.21 16.15 7.97
C TYR A 676 57.98 16.01 9.47
N GLU A 677 59.05 15.77 10.25
CA GLU A 677 59.00 15.62 11.72
C GLU A 677 57.83 14.74 12.23
N ASN A 678 57.71 13.52 11.69
CA ASN A 678 56.67 12.52 12.01
C ASN A 678 55.23 12.94 11.64
N VAL A 679 55.08 13.92 10.75
CA VAL A 679 53.78 14.35 10.21
C VAL A 679 53.75 14.07 8.70
N LYS A 680 52.66 13.45 8.24
CA LYS A 680 52.44 13.07 6.85
C LYS A 680 51.62 14.14 6.12
N TYR A 681 52.12 14.60 4.98
CA TYR A 681 51.50 15.61 4.16
C TYR A 681 51.13 15.11 2.77
N LEU A 682 50.06 15.68 2.22
CA LEU A 682 49.70 15.57 0.81
C LEU A 682 49.72 16.96 0.19
N GLY A 683 50.35 17.07 -0.98
CA GLY A 683 50.57 18.36 -1.63
C GLY A 683 50.64 18.23 -3.14
N ASN A 684 51.03 19.32 -3.77
CA ASN A 684 51.28 19.40 -5.20
C ASN A 684 52.70 19.95 -5.45
N ASP A 685 53.07 20.12 -6.72
CA ASP A 685 54.40 20.59 -7.10
C ASP A 685 54.72 22.00 -6.58
N GLU A 686 53.70 22.84 -6.34
CA GLU A 686 53.86 24.21 -5.80
C GLU A 686 53.95 24.25 -4.27
N ASN A 687 53.22 23.36 -3.59
CA ASN A 687 53.20 23.22 -2.13
C ASN A 687 53.15 21.75 -1.72
N PRO A 688 54.30 21.12 -1.41
CA PRO A 688 54.34 19.72 -0.98
C PRO A 688 53.72 19.48 0.40
N TRP A 689 53.45 20.56 1.15
CA TRP A 689 52.91 20.53 2.53
C TRP A 689 51.47 21.05 2.60
N TYR A 690 50.74 21.06 1.48
CA TYR A 690 49.42 21.71 1.36
C TYR A 690 48.41 21.20 2.40
N ILE A 691 48.34 19.88 2.59
CA ILE A 691 47.40 19.19 3.49
C ILE A 691 48.16 18.32 4.47
N LEU A 692 47.89 18.49 5.75
CA LEU A 692 48.35 17.59 6.80
C LEU A 692 47.34 16.45 6.93
N LEU A 693 47.74 15.22 6.56
CA LEU A 693 46.87 14.05 6.57
C LEU A 693 46.79 13.40 7.96
N SER A 694 47.93 13.09 8.55
CA SER A 694 48.02 12.37 9.82
C SER A 694 49.40 12.49 10.44
N VAL A 695 49.53 12.13 11.71
CA VAL A 695 50.84 11.89 12.35
C VAL A 695 51.25 10.42 12.24
N GLU A 696 52.56 10.16 12.10
CA GLU A 696 53.13 8.81 11.98
C GLU A 696 53.29 8.11 13.34
N SER A 697 53.60 8.88 14.38
CA SER A 697 53.66 8.43 15.78
C SER A 697 52.66 9.25 16.57
N LYS A 698 51.90 8.64 17.48
CA LYS A 698 50.99 9.34 18.41
C LYS A 698 51.62 9.61 19.78
N ASP A 699 52.87 9.17 19.97
CA ASP A 699 53.56 9.22 21.26
C ASP A 699 54.27 10.56 21.53
N GLU A 700 54.43 11.41 20.51
CA GLU A 700 55.14 12.70 20.67
C GLU A 700 54.33 13.70 21.49
N THR A 701 55.04 14.51 22.27
CA THR A 701 54.41 15.57 23.09
C THR A 701 54.21 16.89 22.35
N ASN A 702 54.95 17.10 21.26
CA ASN A 702 54.95 18.32 20.44
C ASN A 702 55.10 17.94 18.95
N TYR A 703 54.30 18.55 18.07
CA TYR A 703 54.46 18.45 16.61
C TYR A 703 54.64 19.85 16.02
N GLN A 704 55.44 19.97 14.97
CA GLN A 704 55.59 21.20 14.20
C GLN A 704 54.78 21.10 12.90
N ILE A 705 53.79 21.97 12.74
CA ILE A 705 53.01 22.08 11.52
C ILE A 705 53.76 23.01 10.56
N GLN A 706 54.00 22.56 9.32
CA GLN A 706 54.66 23.35 8.28
C GLN A 706 53.97 24.71 8.05
N PRO A 707 54.70 25.84 7.97
CA PRO A 707 54.10 27.18 7.80
C PRO A 707 53.36 27.43 6.49
N GLN A 708 53.43 26.50 5.53
CA GLN A 708 52.69 26.55 4.27
C GLN A 708 51.43 25.66 4.29
N THR A 709 51.16 24.95 5.39
CA THR A 709 49.99 24.07 5.53
C THR A 709 48.71 24.89 5.41
N LYS A 710 47.79 24.47 4.54
CA LYS A 710 46.50 25.11 4.34
C LYS A 710 45.37 24.36 5.05
N ILE A 711 45.43 23.04 5.06
CA ILE A 711 44.37 22.18 5.58
C ILE A 711 44.97 21.19 6.58
N ILE A 712 44.34 21.05 7.73
CA ILE A 712 44.53 19.90 8.64
C ILE A 712 43.37 18.95 8.37
N ALA A 713 43.63 17.74 7.89
CA ALA A 713 42.61 16.78 7.55
C ALA A 713 41.89 16.21 8.78
N ASP A 714 40.77 15.54 8.54
CA ASP A 714 40.00 14.86 9.57
C ASP A 714 40.87 13.82 10.32
N TYR A 715 40.66 13.71 11.63
CA TYR A 715 41.39 12.80 12.53
C TYR A 715 42.92 12.95 12.56
N ALA A 716 43.51 13.99 11.96
CA ALA A 716 44.96 14.05 11.73
C ALA A 716 45.84 13.89 12.98
N PHE A 717 45.41 14.46 14.11
CA PHE A 717 46.01 14.32 15.44
C PHE A 717 45.09 13.54 16.41
N SER A 718 44.05 12.87 15.92
CA SER A 718 43.10 12.16 16.78
C SER A 718 43.82 11.06 17.57
N TYR A 719 43.51 10.95 18.87
CA TYR A 719 44.16 10.07 19.84
C TYR A 719 45.67 10.34 20.08
N CYS A 720 46.19 11.53 19.77
CA CYS A 720 47.52 11.95 20.20
C CYS A 720 47.53 12.25 21.72
N THR A 721 47.39 11.22 22.55
CA THR A 721 47.16 11.38 23.99
C THR A 721 48.32 12.05 24.73
N ASN A 722 49.53 12.06 24.16
CA ASN A 722 50.69 12.72 24.77
C ASN A 722 50.85 14.19 24.36
N LEU A 723 50.13 14.67 23.35
CA LEU A 723 50.20 16.05 22.88
C LEU A 723 49.75 17.00 23.98
N ARG A 724 50.60 17.98 24.33
CA ARG A 724 50.32 18.94 25.43
C ARG A 724 49.95 20.33 24.97
N SER A 725 50.50 20.79 23.86
CA SER A 725 50.20 22.08 23.26
C SER A 725 50.37 22.01 21.75
N ILE A 726 49.54 22.75 21.01
CA ILE A 726 49.67 22.89 19.56
C ILE A 726 49.47 24.35 19.15
N THR A 727 50.33 24.83 18.25
CA THR A 727 50.20 26.13 17.59
C THR A 727 49.92 25.88 16.12
N ILE A 728 48.78 26.35 15.64
CA ILE A 728 48.37 26.16 14.25
C ILE A 728 48.79 27.43 13.47
N PRO A 729 49.59 27.32 12.39
CA PRO A 729 50.09 28.48 11.64
C PRO A 729 48.98 29.30 10.99
N ASP A 730 49.17 30.62 10.86
CA ASP A 730 48.24 31.53 10.17
C ASP A 730 48.03 31.21 8.67
N SER A 731 48.77 30.27 8.09
CA SER A 731 48.49 29.76 6.74
C SER A 731 47.26 28.85 6.70
N VAL A 732 46.90 28.20 7.81
CA VAL A 732 45.83 27.19 7.89
C VAL A 732 44.47 27.88 7.86
N THR A 733 43.69 27.56 6.84
CA THR A 733 42.33 28.08 6.66
C THR A 733 41.26 27.05 7.02
N THR A 734 41.61 25.76 7.05
CA THR A 734 40.67 24.66 7.34
C THR A 734 41.24 23.66 8.35
N ILE A 735 40.45 23.31 9.35
CA ILE A 735 40.72 22.18 10.26
C ILE A 735 39.57 21.18 10.14
N GLY A 736 39.88 19.93 9.87
CA GLY A 736 38.93 18.84 9.65
C GLY A 736 38.24 18.33 10.91
N GLU A 737 37.23 17.48 10.70
CA GLU A 737 36.47 16.80 11.75
C GLU A 737 37.38 15.98 12.66
N GLU A 738 37.16 16.08 13.97
CA GLU A 738 37.89 15.31 14.99
C GLU A 738 39.41 15.42 14.89
N ALA A 739 39.94 16.45 14.23
CA ALA A 739 41.36 16.59 13.94
C ALA A 739 42.23 16.48 15.20
N PHE A 740 41.76 16.95 16.35
CA PHE A 740 42.44 16.84 17.65
C PHE A 740 41.62 16.05 18.68
N SER A 741 40.63 15.26 18.26
CA SER A 741 39.77 14.45 19.14
C SER A 741 40.61 13.51 20.01
N ASN A 742 40.18 13.31 21.27
CA ASN A 742 40.86 12.44 22.23
C ASN A 742 42.34 12.80 22.53
N CYS A 743 42.79 14.03 22.27
CA CYS A 743 44.09 14.53 22.74
C CYS A 743 44.02 14.86 24.24
N ARG A 744 43.88 13.83 25.08
CA ARG A 744 43.49 13.99 26.50
C ARG A 744 44.43 14.85 27.35
N ASN A 745 45.72 14.94 27.00
CA ASN A 745 46.69 15.78 27.71
C ASN A 745 46.89 17.17 27.07
N LEU A 746 46.13 17.51 26.03
CA LEU A 746 46.23 18.81 25.36
C LEU A 746 45.71 19.89 26.29
N THR A 747 46.61 20.77 26.72
CA THR A 747 46.32 21.86 27.67
C THR A 747 46.07 23.20 26.98
N ASN A 748 46.64 23.41 25.79
CA ASN A 748 46.53 24.66 25.04
C ASN A 748 46.49 24.41 23.53
N ALA A 749 45.56 25.06 22.83
CA ALA A 749 45.45 25.05 21.36
C ALA A 749 45.24 26.48 20.86
N ILE A 750 46.23 27.00 20.11
CA ILE A 750 46.19 28.37 19.58
C ILE A 750 45.67 28.32 18.13
N LEU A 751 44.46 28.85 17.93
CA LEU A 751 43.77 28.85 16.63
C LEU A 751 44.07 30.13 15.84
N PRO A 752 44.48 30.07 14.56
CA PRO A 752 44.85 31.25 13.79
C PRO A 752 43.64 32.06 13.32
N ASN A 753 43.86 33.34 13.00
CA ASN A 753 42.79 34.25 12.56
C ASN A 753 42.30 33.98 11.13
N SER A 754 43.09 33.26 10.35
CA SER A 754 42.81 32.89 8.95
C SER A 754 41.87 31.70 8.82
N LEU A 755 41.41 31.10 9.93
CA LEU A 755 40.46 29.99 9.88
C LEU A 755 39.14 30.43 9.24
N GLU A 756 38.79 29.76 8.16
CA GLU A 756 37.57 29.94 7.38
C GLU A 756 36.62 28.76 7.61
N LYS A 757 37.15 27.53 7.76
CA LYS A 757 36.38 26.29 7.93
C LYS A 757 36.88 25.48 9.12
N LEU A 758 35.95 24.94 9.91
CA LEU A 758 36.23 24.07 11.04
C LEU A 758 35.26 22.88 10.97
N GLY A 759 35.80 21.68 11.05
CA GLY A 759 35.04 20.44 11.14
C GLY A 759 34.40 20.26 12.51
N ASP A 760 33.66 19.17 12.60
CA ASP A 760 32.93 18.75 13.80
C ASP A 760 33.87 18.16 14.87
N ARG A 761 33.48 18.19 16.14
CA ARG A 761 34.23 17.58 17.27
C ARG A 761 35.76 17.78 17.29
N ILE A 762 36.29 18.88 16.77
CA ILE A 762 37.75 19.10 16.62
C ILE A 762 38.52 18.79 17.90
N PHE A 763 38.01 19.27 19.05
CA PHE A 763 38.60 19.07 20.37
C PHE A 763 37.75 18.19 21.28
N TYR A 764 36.98 17.25 20.72
CA TYR A 764 36.19 16.31 21.49
C TYR A 764 37.07 15.49 22.44
N GLU A 765 36.65 15.31 23.69
CA GLU A 765 37.41 14.59 24.72
C GLU A 765 38.83 15.16 25.00
N CYS A 766 39.08 16.44 24.69
CA CYS A 766 40.28 17.18 25.08
C CYS A 766 40.14 17.76 26.50
N ASN A 767 40.01 16.87 27.49
CA ASN A 767 39.57 17.22 28.84
C ASN A 767 40.55 18.10 29.64
N CYS A 768 41.80 18.26 29.19
CA CYS A 768 42.79 19.14 29.82
C CYS A 768 42.87 20.55 29.19
N LEU A 769 42.08 20.82 28.14
CA LEU A 769 42.17 22.06 27.39
C LEU A 769 41.76 23.25 28.25
N THR A 770 42.59 24.28 28.27
CA THR A 770 42.27 25.54 28.93
C THR A 770 41.51 26.43 27.98
N TYR A 771 40.37 26.96 28.43
CA TYR A 771 39.50 27.81 27.62
C TYR A 771 39.58 29.27 28.08
N ASN A 772 39.35 30.19 27.14
CA ASN A 772 38.97 31.57 27.47
C ASN A 772 37.51 31.56 27.92
N ILE A 773 37.26 31.77 29.22
CA ILE A 773 35.90 31.72 29.79
C ILE A 773 35.31 33.13 29.86
N LYS A 774 34.12 33.31 29.28
CA LYS A 774 33.33 34.54 29.37
C LYS A 774 31.85 34.18 29.46
N ASP A 775 31.14 34.72 30.45
CA ASP A 775 29.70 34.50 30.67
C ASP A 775 29.31 33.00 30.67
N ASP A 776 30.07 32.16 31.39
CA ASP A 776 29.92 30.68 31.46
C ASP A 776 30.11 29.92 30.12
N LEU A 777 30.64 30.58 29.10
CA LEU A 777 30.95 29.99 27.79
C LEU A 777 32.46 29.81 27.61
N ASN A 778 32.84 28.67 27.02
CA ASN A 778 34.23 28.24 26.83
C ASN A 778 34.68 28.47 25.39
N TYR A 779 35.65 29.38 25.19
CA TYR A 779 36.15 29.74 23.86
C TYR A 779 37.61 29.33 23.64
N LEU A 780 37.97 29.09 22.38
CA LEU A 780 39.34 28.95 21.88
C LEU A 780 39.66 30.05 20.85
N GLY A 781 40.93 30.47 20.78
CA GLY A 781 41.35 31.57 19.91
C GLY A 781 42.86 31.79 19.85
N SER A 782 43.26 32.95 19.32
CA SER A 782 44.64 33.45 19.30
C SER A 782 44.83 34.60 20.28
N GLU A 783 46.08 35.10 20.40
CA GLU A 783 46.37 36.34 21.15
C GLU A 783 45.63 37.57 20.59
N THR A 784 45.28 37.56 19.30
CA THR A 784 44.64 38.70 18.61
C THR A 784 43.13 38.51 18.42
N ASN A 785 42.63 37.28 18.49
CA ASN A 785 41.20 36.97 18.58
C ASN A 785 40.95 35.86 19.62
N PRO A 786 40.76 36.22 20.91
CA PRO A 786 40.63 35.23 21.98
C PRO A 786 39.32 34.42 21.95
N TYR A 787 38.31 34.83 21.18
CA TYR A 787 36.98 34.19 21.18
C TYR A 787 36.61 33.52 19.84
N LEU A 788 37.58 33.10 19.02
CA LEU A 788 37.37 32.62 17.65
C LEU A 788 36.35 31.47 17.52
N TYR A 789 36.41 30.47 18.41
CA TYR A 789 35.59 29.26 18.40
C TYR A 789 34.92 29.04 19.76
N LEU A 790 33.58 29.04 19.79
CA LEU A 790 32.81 28.67 20.98
C LEU A 790 32.70 27.14 21.05
N ALA A 791 33.44 26.53 21.99
CA ALA A 791 33.58 25.08 22.08
C ALA A 791 32.45 24.41 22.89
N SER A 792 32.07 25.02 24.01
CA SER A 792 31.08 24.47 24.93
C SER A 792 30.63 25.52 25.95
N THR A 793 29.73 25.15 26.84
CA THR A 793 29.40 25.90 28.05
C THR A 793 29.71 25.09 29.30
N GLY A 794 30.19 25.77 30.34
CA GLY A 794 30.38 25.18 31.67
C GLY A 794 29.08 25.06 32.48
N ASN A 795 27.96 25.62 31.99
CA ASN A 795 26.70 25.71 32.70
C ASN A 795 25.52 25.29 31.79
N GLN A 796 24.80 24.23 32.17
CA GLN A 796 23.68 23.69 31.39
C GLN A 796 22.33 24.35 31.72
N ASP A 797 22.28 25.18 32.77
CA ASP A 797 21.05 25.83 33.26
C ASP A 797 20.89 27.27 32.74
N LEU A 798 21.61 27.64 31.68
CA LEU A 798 21.59 29.00 31.13
C LEU A 798 20.22 29.34 30.51
N GLU A 799 19.56 30.37 31.05
CA GLU A 799 18.31 30.92 30.49
C GLU A 799 18.53 31.85 29.28
N PHE A 800 19.71 32.47 29.21
CA PHE A 800 20.11 33.42 28.17
C PHE A 800 21.59 33.23 27.82
N VAL A 801 21.90 33.28 26.52
CA VAL A 801 23.27 33.17 26.00
C VAL A 801 23.63 34.42 25.19
N ASN A 802 24.76 35.05 25.52
CA ASN A 802 25.33 36.16 24.78
C ASN A 802 26.69 35.75 24.18
N VAL A 803 26.72 35.43 22.89
CA VAL A 803 27.95 34.99 22.22
C VAL A 803 28.90 36.19 22.07
N ALA A 804 30.16 36.02 22.46
CA ALA A 804 31.12 37.11 22.54
C ALA A 804 31.54 37.68 21.18
N ASP A 805 31.71 39.01 21.09
CA ASP A 805 32.30 39.68 19.92
C ASP A 805 33.65 39.06 19.53
N GLY A 806 33.85 38.85 18.23
CA GLY A 806 35.03 38.20 17.68
C GLY A 806 34.85 36.69 17.43
N CYS A 807 33.78 36.08 17.99
CA CYS A 807 33.40 34.71 17.68
C CYS A 807 33.04 34.54 16.22
N LYS A 808 33.70 33.57 15.56
CA LYS A 808 33.50 33.20 14.15
C LYS A 808 32.61 31.98 14.00
N LEU A 809 32.67 31.05 14.96
CA LEU A 809 31.95 29.79 14.86
C LEU A 809 31.42 29.33 16.21
N ILE A 810 30.15 28.91 16.24
CA ILE A 810 29.57 28.14 17.35
C ILE A 810 29.78 26.66 17.02
N GLY A 811 30.59 25.97 17.85
CA GLY A 811 31.01 24.60 17.61
C GLY A 811 29.87 23.59 17.68
N GLU A 812 30.16 22.38 17.19
CA GLU A 812 29.21 21.26 17.26
C GLU A 812 28.73 21.06 18.71
N ARG A 813 27.41 20.99 18.89
CA ARG A 813 26.76 20.78 20.19
C ARG A 813 27.14 21.76 21.31
N ALA A 814 27.81 22.88 21.00
CA ALA A 814 28.39 23.80 21.98
C ALA A 814 27.35 24.36 22.97
N LEU A 815 26.11 24.54 22.50
CA LEU A 815 24.97 25.04 23.28
C LEU A 815 23.79 24.05 23.21
N SER A 816 24.05 22.76 23.01
CA SER A 816 23.02 21.71 22.98
C SER A 816 22.51 21.37 24.38
N ASN A 817 21.27 20.90 24.47
CA ASN A 817 20.63 20.45 25.72
C ASN A 817 20.52 21.54 26.81
N LEU A 818 20.50 22.81 26.41
CA LEU A 818 20.21 23.91 27.34
C LEU A 818 18.70 24.01 27.56
N TYR A 819 18.20 23.20 28.49
CA TYR A 819 16.77 23.04 28.77
C TYR A 819 16.08 24.31 29.27
N ALA A 820 16.84 25.27 29.81
CA ALA A 820 16.35 26.55 30.28
C ALA A 820 16.47 27.68 29.25
N LEU A 821 17.21 27.48 28.14
CA LEU A 821 17.55 28.55 27.20
C LEU A 821 16.31 29.11 26.51
N THR A 822 16.02 30.40 26.74
CA THR A 822 14.87 31.10 26.15
C THR A 822 15.23 31.99 24.97
N SER A 823 16.46 32.54 24.96
CA SER A 823 16.96 33.45 23.92
C SER A 823 18.48 33.45 23.81
N VAL A 824 18.98 33.76 22.61
CA VAL A 824 20.40 33.86 22.28
C VAL A 824 20.69 35.14 21.47
N THR A 825 21.80 35.80 21.78
CA THR A 825 22.35 36.91 20.98
C THR A 825 23.64 36.45 20.30
N MET A 826 23.74 36.66 18.99
CA MET A 826 24.89 36.30 18.15
C MET A 826 25.58 37.55 17.58
N PRO A 827 26.93 37.61 17.54
CA PRO A 827 27.66 38.77 17.05
C PRO A 827 27.75 38.80 15.51
N ASP A 828 27.92 39.99 14.92
CA ASP A 828 28.11 40.16 13.47
C ASP A 828 29.41 39.53 12.95
N SER A 829 30.33 39.13 13.82
CA SER A 829 31.52 38.38 13.42
C SER A 829 31.24 36.92 13.05
N LEU A 830 30.10 36.36 13.48
CA LEU A 830 29.77 34.94 13.36
C LEU A 830 29.50 34.54 11.90
N THR A 831 30.23 33.55 11.39
CA THR A 831 30.10 33.07 10.00
C THR A 831 29.43 31.69 9.90
N THR A 832 29.45 30.90 10.98
CA THR A 832 28.96 29.51 10.96
C THR A 832 28.28 29.14 12.28
N ILE A 833 27.12 28.48 12.17
CA ILE A 833 26.46 27.78 13.28
C ILE A 833 26.67 26.28 13.04
N GLY A 834 27.48 25.62 13.88
CA GLY A 834 27.89 24.24 13.72
C GLY A 834 26.79 23.20 13.94
N ASN A 835 27.11 21.93 13.68
CA ASN A 835 26.17 20.83 13.76
C ASN A 835 25.61 20.66 15.19
N GLY A 836 24.30 20.57 15.33
CA GLY A 836 23.63 20.44 16.62
C GLY A 836 23.89 21.58 17.62
N ALA A 837 24.37 22.75 17.17
CA ALA A 837 24.80 23.84 18.04
C ALA A 837 23.79 24.19 19.15
N PHE A 838 22.50 24.23 18.82
CA PHE A 838 21.36 24.48 19.72
C PHE A 838 20.39 23.29 19.78
N HIS A 839 20.88 22.08 19.49
CA HIS A 839 20.04 20.88 19.51
C HIS A 839 19.41 20.67 20.89
N ASN A 840 18.11 20.36 20.90
CA ASN A 840 17.33 20.08 22.11
C ASN A 840 17.37 21.24 23.12
N CYS A 841 17.10 22.46 22.64
CA CYS A 841 16.88 23.67 23.44
C CYS A 841 15.37 23.99 23.48
N PRO A 842 14.56 23.23 24.24
CA PRO A 842 13.10 23.20 24.10
C PRO A 842 12.38 24.49 24.50
N GLN A 843 13.04 25.41 25.23
CA GLN A 843 12.46 26.69 25.63
C GLN A 843 12.85 27.86 24.71
N LEU A 844 13.68 27.63 23.69
CA LEU A 844 14.15 28.69 22.80
C LEU A 844 12.99 29.19 21.94
N THR A 845 12.67 30.48 22.04
CA THR A 845 11.44 31.03 21.45
C THR A 845 11.65 31.75 20.12
N SER A 846 12.81 32.41 19.96
CA SER A 846 13.18 33.13 18.74
C SER A 846 14.69 33.19 18.56
N VAL A 847 15.13 33.21 17.31
CA VAL A 847 16.55 33.31 16.92
C VAL A 847 16.70 34.32 15.80
N VAL A 848 17.73 35.17 15.92
CA VAL A 848 18.16 36.07 14.86
C VAL A 848 19.55 35.63 14.39
N VAL A 849 19.62 35.09 13.17
CA VAL A 849 20.87 34.68 12.53
C VAL A 849 21.49 35.91 11.84
N PRO A 850 22.73 36.33 12.20
CA PRO A 850 23.37 37.49 11.60
C PRO A 850 23.60 37.37 10.08
N ASN A 851 23.69 38.51 9.39
CA ASN A 851 23.94 38.57 7.94
C ASN A 851 25.29 37.98 7.51
N SER A 852 26.25 37.84 8.42
CA SER A 852 27.57 37.25 8.16
C SER A 852 27.56 35.71 8.17
N VAL A 853 26.50 35.08 8.69
CA VAL A 853 26.38 33.62 8.71
C VAL A 853 26.13 33.11 7.30
N THR A 854 26.96 32.18 6.86
CA THR A 854 26.85 31.51 5.55
C THR A 854 26.32 30.09 5.67
N THR A 855 26.50 29.45 6.83
CA THR A 855 26.17 28.03 7.03
C THR A 855 25.42 27.81 8.34
N ILE A 856 24.29 27.10 8.25
CA ILE A 856 23.57 26.52 9.39
C ILE A 856 23.74 25.00 9.30
N GLY A 857 24.44 24.41 10.27
CA GLY A 857 24.81 22.99 10.28
C GLY A 857 23.65 22.01 10.48
N ASN A 858 23.95 20.73 10.33
CA ASN A 858 23.03 19.62 10.53
C ASN A 858 22.47 19.63 11.96
N SER A 859 21.17 19.42 12.11
CA SER A 859 20.47 19.42 13.40
C SER A 859 20.67 20.68 14.26
N ALA A 860 21.15 21.80 13.70
CA ALA A 860 21.57 22.98 14.46
C ALA A 860 20.53 23.48 15.48
N PHE A 861 19.24 23.44 15.13
CA PHE A 861 18.10 23.83 15.97
C PHE A 861 17.07 22.69 16.12
N SER A 862 17.45 21.44 15.85
CA SER A 862 16.55 20.28 16.00
C SER A 862 16.03 20.18 17.44
N TYR A 863 14.74 19.86 17.60
CA TYR A 863 14.01 19.77 18.87
C TYR A 863 13.92 21.09 19.67
N CYS A 864 14.02 22.25 19.02
CA CYS A 864 13.66 23.55 19.61
C CYS A 864 12.13 23.74 19.58
N TYR A 865 11.39 22.96 20.38
CA TYR A 865 9.93 22.83 20.28
C TYR A 865 9.16 24.15 20.31
N LYS A 866 9.62 25.15 21.10
CA LYS A 866 8.99 26.46 21.26
C LYS A 866 9.49 27.54 20.29
N LEU A 867 10.34 27.19 19.32
CA LEU A 867 10.88 28.14 18.37
C LEU A 867 9.76 28.61 17.42
N THR A 868 9.21 29.79 17.68
CA THR A 868 8.08 30.32 16.91
C THR A 868 8.48 31.04 15.63
N ASN A 869 9.65 31.68 15.66
CA ASN A 869 10.17 32.54 14.59
C ASN A 869 11.69 32.44 14.52
N ILE A 870 12.21 32.37 13.30
CA ILE A 870 13.64 32.54 13.01
C ILE A 870 13.81 33.57 11.90
N THR A 871 14.69 34.54 12.13
CA THR A 871 15.09 35.51 11.11
C THR A 871 16.46 35.11 10.58
N MET A 872 16.54 34.80 9.29
CA MET A 872 17.79 34.42 8.63
C MET A 872 18.50 35.63 8.01
N GLY A 873 19.82 35.65 8.12
CA GLY A 873 20.68 36.61 7.43
C GLY A 873 20.75 36.34 5.92
N ASN A 874 20.96 37.38 5.12
CA ASN A 874 20.91 37.28 3.65
C ASN A 874 22.08 36.53 3.01
N SER A 875 23.12 36.15 3.77
CA SER A 875 24.30 35.44 3.24
C SER A 875 24.27 33.93 3.47
N VAL A 876 23.23 33.39 4.12
CA VAL A 876 23.09 31.95 4.35
C VAL A 876 23.00 31.25 2.99
N SER A 877 23.96 30.38 2.68
CA SER A 877 24.00 29.62 1.43
C SER A 877 23.59 28.16 1.60
N THR A 878 23.69 27.63 2.83
CA THR A 878 23.46 26.22 3.16
C THR A 878 22.67 26.07 4.46
N ILE A 879 21.62 25.25 4.42
CA ILE A 879 20.86 24.75 5.59
C ILE A 879 21.04 23.23 5.65
N GLY A 880 21.64 22.74 6.72
CA GLY A 880 21.98 21.33 6.90
C GLY A 880 20.79 20.39 7.13
N GLU A 881 21.07 19.09 7.07
CA GLU A 881 20.12 18.01 7.33
C GLU A 881 19.52 18.13 8.74
N ARG A 882 18.20 17.94 8.91
CA ARG A 882 17.49 18.07 10.20
C ARG A 882 17.64 19.43 10.90
N ALA A 883 18.12 20.49 10.24
CA ALA A 883 18.50 21.75 10.90
C ALA A 883 17.40 22.33 11.82
N PHE A 884 16.13 22.21 11.46
CA PHE A 884 14.95 22.67 12.21
C PHE A 884 13.95 21.54 12.49
N GLU A 885 14.39 20.28 12.48
CA GLU A 885 13.54 19.13 12.77
C GLU A 885 12.80 19.31 14.10
N SER A 886 11.50 18.99 14.11
CA SER A 886 10.63 19.05 15.28
C SER A 886 10.58 20.42 15.97
N CYS A 887 10.77 21.52 15.23
CA CYS A 887 10.43 22.86 15.71
C CYS A 887 8.91 23.06 15.66
N PHE A 888 8.18 22.40 16.57
CA PHE A 888 6.72 22.27 16.53
C PHE A 888 5.95 23.59 16.45
N ASP A 889 6.43 24.63 17.12
CA ASP A 889 5.77 25.94 17.17
C ASP A 889 6.21 26.90 16.04
N LEU A 890 7.11 26.49 15.14
CA LEU A 890 7.56 27.33 14.03
C LEU A 890 6.39 27.55 13.06
N THR A 891 5.96 28.81 12.88
CA THR A 891 4.74 29.13 12.11
C THR A 891 5.00 29.55 10.68
N SER A 892 6.13 30.21 10.43
CA SER A 892 6.51 30.71 9.12
C SER A 892 8.03 30.77 9.00
N ILE A 893 8.53 30.62 7.77
CA ILE A 893 9.94 30.82 7.48
C ILE A 893 10.14 31.43 6.09
N ILE A 894 11.06 32.40 6.01
CA ILE A 894 11.53 32.99 4.76
C ILE A 894 12.97 32.53 4.58
N ILE A 895 13.19 31.64 3.61
CA ILE A 895 14.53 31.15 3.27
C ILE A 895 15.17 32.15 2.29
N PRO A 896 16.36 32.71 2.58
CA PRO A 896 17.01 33.69 1.70
C PRO A 896 17.33 33.14 0.31
N ASP A 897 17.25 33.97 -0.75
CA ASP A 897 17.55 33.57 -2.14
C ASP A 897 19.00 33.09 -2.37
N SER A 898 19.92 33.40 -1.44
CA SER A 898 21.30 32.91 -1.45
C SER A 898 21.42 31.43 -1.09
N VAL A 899 20.39 30.83 -0.48
CA VAL A 899 20.36 29.40 -0.14
C VAL A 899 20.28 28.57 -1.41
N THR A 900 21.27 27.69 -1.58
CA THR A 900 21.37 26.76 -2.72
C THR A 900 21.08 25.32 -2.33
N VAL A 901 21.21 24.99 -1.03
CA VAL A 901 21.04 23.65 -0.47
C VAL A 901 20.19 23.71 0.80
N ILE A 902 19.16 22.86 0.87
CA ILE A 902 18.36 22.58 2.07
C ILE A 902 18.39 21.07 2.27
N GLY A 903 19.06 20.62 3.33
CA GLY A 903 19.25 19.19 3.58
C GLY A 903 17.96 18.42 3.85
N GLY A 904 18.02 17.11 3.71
CA GLY A 904 16.94 16.18 4.08
C GLY A 904 16.45 16.40 5.51
N TRP A 905 15.18 16.12 5.77
CA TRP A 905 14.52 16.32 7.08
C TRP A 905 14.63 17.73 7.69
N ALA A 906 15.13 18.75 6.96
CA ALA A 906 15.47 20.04 7.56
C ALA A 906 14.32 20.71 8.32
N PHE A 907 13.07 20.54 7.88
CA PHE A 907 11.87 21.03 8.54
C PHE A 907 10.91 19.90 8.96
N ASP A 908 11.39 18.65 9.02
CA ASP A 908 10.54 17.51 9.36
C ASP A 908 9.87 17.70 10.73
N GLY A 909 8.58 17.42 10.82
CA GLY A 909 7.81 17.55 12.05
C GLY A 909 7.55 19.00 12.48
N CYS A 910 7.80 20.02 11.67
CA CYS A 910 7.39 21.41 11.96
C CYS A 910 5.86 21.56 11.84
N HIS A 911 5.10 20.99 12.78
CA HIS A 911 3.66 20.81 12.67
C HIS A 911 2.87 22.12 12.44
N ASN A 912 3.29 23.24 13.03
CA ASN A 912 2.62 24.52 12.88
C ASN A 912 3.10 25.37 11.70
N LEU A 913 4.05 24.88 10.91
CA LEU A 913 4.59 25.61 9.78
C LEU A 913 3.52 25.77 8.71
N LYS A 914 3.11 27.02 8.48
CA LYS A 914 2.00 27.35 7.56
C LYS A 914 2.48 27.94 6.26
N THR A 915 3.50 28.80 6.30
CA THR A 915 4.03 29.50 5.13
C THR A 915 5.54 29.30 5.01
N VAL A 916 5.97 28.81 3.85
CA VAL A 916 7.38 28.62 3.50
C VAL A 916 7.63 29.33 2.18
N THR A 917 8.61 30.23 2.15
CA THR A 917 9.14 30.80 0.89
C THR A 917 10.43 30.08 0.54
N LEU A 918 10.43 29.35 -0.59
CA LEU A 918 11.60 28.64 -1.11
C LEU A 918 12.48 29.57 -1.97
N PRO A 919 13.82 29.39 -1.96
CA PRO A 919 14.73 30.24 -2.70
C PRO A 919 14.78 29.88 -4.19
N ASN A 920 14.99 30.88 -5.05
CA ASN A 920 14.99 30.66 -6.51
C ASN A 920 16.21 29.88 -7.04
N ALA A 921 17.27 29.71 -6.24
CA ALA A 921 18.48 28.98 -6.63
C ALA A 921 18.43 27.47 -6.32
N LEU A 922 17.38 26.99 -5.65
CA LEU A 922 17.25 25.60 -5.18
C LEU A 922 17.17 24.61 -6.35
N ARG A 923 17.95 23.52 -6.31
CA ARG A 923 17.98 22.51 -7.38
C ARG A 923 17.12 21.29 -7.13
N ARG A 924 16.94 20.91 -5.86
CA ARG A 924 16.22 19.71 -5.41
C ARG A 924 15.51 20.02 -4.09
N ILE A 925 14.43 19.32 -3.79
CA ILE A 925 13.89 19.21 -2.43
C ILE A 925 14.21 17.80 -1.96
N GLU A 926 15.07 17.69 -0.96
CA GLU A 926 15.63 16.43 -0.49
C GLU A 926 14.61 15.58 0.31
N CYS A 927 15.03 14.36 0.61
CA CYS A 927 14.23 13.40 1.35
C CYS A 927 13.62 13.99 2.62
N GLN A 928 12.29 13.95 2.71
CA GLN A 928 11.52 14.37 3.88
C GLN A 928 11.77 15.83 4.36
N THR A 929 12.29 16.72 3.51
CA THR A 929 12.60 18.12 3.90
C THR A 929 11.42 18.83 4.60
N PHE A 930 10.19 18.61 4.13
CA PHE A 930 8.95 19.16 4.72
C PHE A 930 8.02 18.05 5.26
N GLY A 931 8.57 16.89 5.63
CA GLY A 931 7.79 15.80 6.23
C GLY A 931 7.03 16.27 7.48
N TYR A 932 5.82 15.76 7.66
CA TYR A 932 4.92 16.09 8.77
C TYR A 932 4.72 17.59 9.03
N CYS A 933 4.90 18.46 8.04
CA CYS A 933 4.53 19.88 8.12
C CYS A 933 3.01 20.03 7.95
N ARG A 934 2.25 19.63 8.97
CA ARG A 934 0.80 19.40 8.91
C ARG A 934 -0.03 20.62 8.54
N ASN A 935 0.50 21.84 8.70
CA ASN A 935 -0.24 23.09 8.49
C ASN A 935 0.17 23.88 7.23
N ILE A 936 1.08 23.37 6.39
CA ILE A 936 1.37 24.00 5.10
C ILE A 936 0.12 23.88 4.24
N GLU A 937 -0.46 25.02 3.83
CA GLU A 937 -1.71 25.05 3.04
C GLU A 937 -1.45 25.17 1.54
N LYS A 938 -0.42 25.92 1.15
CA LYS A 938 0.03 26.10 -0.23
C LYS A 938 1.55 26.14 -0.27
N ILE A 939 2.14 25.54 -1.30
CA ILE A 939 3.57 25.71 -1.59
C ILE A 939 3.83 25.88 -3.09
N THR A 940 4.80 26.71 -3.42
CA THR A 940 5.29 26.91 -4.79
C THR A 940 6.69 26.34 -4.90
N ILE A 941 6.85 25.34 -5.75
CA ILE A 941 8.14 24.76 -6.11
C ILE A 941 8.81 25.68 -7.15
N PRO A 942 10.02 26.22 -6.87
CA PRO A 942 10.73 27.11 -7.80
C PRO A 942 11.03 26.46 -9.15
N ASP A 943 11.11 27.27 -10.20
CA ASP A 943 11.39 26.80 -11.57
C ASP A 943 12.78 26.16 -11.74
N SER A 944 13.69 26.38 -10.79
CA SER A 944 15.04 25.80 -10.75
C SER A 944 15.10 24.39 -10.18
N VAL A 945 14.04 23.93 -9.50
CA VAL A 945 13.97 22.59 -8.89
C VAL A 945 13.71 21.55 -9.97
N THR A 946 14.56 20.53 -10.00
CA THR A 946 14.55 19.45 -10.99
C THR A 946 13.99 18.13 -10.44
N MET A 947 13.99 17.97 -9.12
CA MET A 947 13.57 16.75 -8.44
C MET A 947 12.96 17.03 -7.06
N LEU A 948 11.90 16.28 -6.72
CA LEU A 948 11.36 16.12 -5.37
C LEU A 948 11.66 14.69 -4.91
N GLU A 949 12.40 14.52 -3.83
CA GLU A 949 12.83 13.20 -3.34
C GLU A 949 11.78 12.51 -2.45
N ASN A 950 12.11 11.28 -2.03
CA ASN A 950 11.26 10.43 -1.21
C ASN A 950 10.70 11.19 0.00
N ASN A 951 9.39 11.08 0.22
CA ASN A 951 8.72 11.68 1.38
C ASN A 951 8.82 13.21 1.52
N ALA A 952 9.25 13.98 0.50
CA ALA A 952 9.52 15.42 0.60
C ALA A 952 8.42 16.24 1.31
N PHE A 953 7.15 15.93 1.07
CA PHE A 953 5.96 16.52 1.70
C PHE A 953 5.09 15.48 2.43
N TYR A 954 5.67 14.35 2.83
CA TYR A 954 4.95 13.26 3.50
C TYR A 954 4.13 13.78 4.69
N GLY A 955 2.85 13.46 4.76
CA GLY A 955 2.00 13.85 5.89
C GLY A 955 1.75 15.36 6.02
N CYS A 956 1.94 16.15 4.96
CA CYS A 956 1.46 17.53 4.87
C CYS A 956 -0.07 17.57 4.78
N ALA A 957 -0.73 17.22 5.88
CA ALA A 957 -2.16 16.95 5.92
C ALA A 957 -3.05 18.15 5.53
N SER A 958 -2.58 19.39 5.69
CA SER A 958 -3.32 20.60 5.28
C SER A 958 -2.97 21.13 3.89
N LEU A 959 -2.04 20.50 3.17
CA LEU A 959 -1.60 20.98 1.85
C LEU A 959 -2.77 20.86 0.88
N ARG A 960 -3.27 21.99 0.38
CA ARG A 960 -4.44 22.06 -0.51
C ARG A 960 -4.07 22.26 -1.96
N SER A 961 -2.99 23.02 -2.18
CA SER A 961 -2.57 23.46 -3.48
C SER A 961 -1.05 23.46 -3.59
N ILE A 962 -0.54 22.95 -4.69
CA ILE A 962 0.89 23.01 -5.01
C ILE A 962 1.10 23.52 -6.44
N THR A 963 2.09 24.39 -6.61
CA THR A 963 2.56 24.82 -7.94
C THR A 963 3.91 24.17 -8.22
N LEU A 964 3.99 23.37 -9.28
CA LEU A 964 5.22 22.72 -9.73
C LEU A 964 6.04 23.67 -10.62
N GLY A 965 7.36 23.63 -10.46
CA GLY A 965 8.31 24.37 -11.29
C GLY A 965 8.45 23.77 -12.68
N SER A 966 8.76 24.60 -13.66
CA SER A 966 8.88 24.20 -15.07
C SER A 966 10.04 23.23 -15.35
N SER A 967 11.12 23.26 -14.56
CA SER A 967 12.25 22.34 -14.73
C SER A 967 12.09 21.02 -13.97
N LEU A 968 10.96 20.76 -13.30
CA LEU A 968 10.76 19.55 -12.53
C LEU A 968 10.66 18.33 -13.47
N THR A 969 11.50 17.33 -13.25
CA THR A 969 11.61 16.13 -14.11
C THR A 969 11.33 14.82 -13.38
N LYS A 970 11.32 14.83 -12.04
CA LYS A 970 11.12 13.63 -11.23
C LYS A 970 10.46 13.97 -9.88
N ILE A 971 9.52 13.14 -9.46
CA ILE A 971 8.93 13.14 -8.11
C ILE A 971 9.00 11.70 -7.60
N ASP A 972 9.81 11.47 -6.58
CA ASP A 972 10.09 10.15 -6.02
C ASP A 972 8.96 9.63 -5.11
N GLU A 973 9.14 8.44 -4.57
CA GLU A 973 8.10 7.69 -3.85
C GLU A 973 7.59 8.43 -2.61
N ASN A 974 6.28 8.35 -2.38
CA ASN A 974 5.62 8.88 -1.18
C ASN A 974 5.83 10.38 -0.92
N ALA A 975 6.35 11.14 -1.90
CA ALA A 975 6.59 12.58 -1.77
C ALA A 975 5.36 13.34 -1.25
N PHE A 976 4.15 12.92 -1.61
CA PHE A 976 2.87 13.47 -1.17
C PHE A 976 1.96 12.44 -0.49
N TYR A 977 2.53 11.34 0.03
CA TYR A 977 1.73 10.38 0.78
C TYR A 977 1.16 11.02 2.04
N GLN A 978 -0.10 10.71 2.38
CA GLN A 978 -0.87 11.36 3.46
C GLN A 978 -1.10 12.88 3.29
N CYS A 979 -0.95 13.44 2.08
CA CYS A 979 -1.43 14.79 1.74
C CYS A 979 -2.94 14.79 1.47
N ASN A 980 -3.73 14.40 2.48
CA ASN A 980 -5.16 14.09 2.34
C ASN A 980 -6.03 15.28 1.88
N MET A 981 -5.53 16.51 2.00
CA MET A 981 -6.24 17.73 1.57
C MET A 981 -5.78 18.25 0.20
N LEU A 982 -4.83 17.60 -0.48
CA LEU A 982 -4.26 18.08 -1.74
C LEU A 982 -5.25 17.90 -2.88
N THR A 983 -5.95 18.98 -3.23
CA THR A 983 -7.02 18.95 -4.24
C THR A 983 -6.61 19.57 -5.57
N GLU A 984 -5.55 20.38 -5.60
CA GLU A 984 -5.13 21.17 -6.76
C GLU A 984 -3.62 21.08 -7.00
N VAL A 985 -3.24 20.80 -8.26
CA VAL A 985 -1.84 20.85 -8.72
C VAL A 985 -1.77 21.78 -9.92
N TYR A 986 -0.93 22.81 -9.85
CA TYR A 986 -0.55 23.64 -10.99
C TYR A 986 0.76 23.09 -11.57
N ASN A 987 0.64 22.22 -12.57
CA ASN A 987 1.74 21.52 -13.18
C ASN A 987 2.31 22.32 -14.37
N ARG A 988 3.38 23.09 -14.13
CA ARG A 988 4.16 23.74 -15.20
C ARG A 988 5.29 22.86 -15.75
N SER A 989 5.45 21.66 -15.19
CA SER A 989 6.54 20.73 -15.53
C SER A 989 6.19 19.85 -16.73
N ALA A 990 7.16 19.08 -17.21
CA ALA A 990 6.94 18.09 -18.27
C ALA A 990 6.34 16.76 -17.75
N LEU A 991 6.17 16.60 -16.42
CA LEU A 991 5.64 15.39 -15.82
C LEU A 991 4.16 15.19 -16.16
N ASN A 992 3.76 13.95 -16.43
CA ASN A 992 2.36 13.58 -16.62
C ASN A 992 1.68 13.35 -15.27
N ILE A 993 1.14 14.42 -14.68
CA ILE A 993 0.38 14.33 -13.43
C ILE A 993 -1.10 14.08 -13.75
N VAL A 994 -1.63 12.98 -13.24
CA VAL A 994 -3.02 12.55 -13.45
C VAL A 994 -3.76 12.58 -12.12
N ALA A 995 -4.91 13.26 -12.09
CA ALA A 995 -5.80 13.28 -10.94
C ALA A 995 -6.33 11.86 -10.62
N GLY A 996 -6.35 11.49 -9.34
CA GLY A 996 -6.69 10.15 -8.84
C GLY A 996 -5.56 9.10 -8.98
N SER A 997 -4.38 9.50 -9.45
CA SER A 997 -3.24 8.59 -9.65
C SER A 997 -2.27 8.63 -8.46
N ASP A 998 -1.80 7.47 -8.03
CA ASP A 998 -0.69 7.31 -7.07
C ASP A 998 0.70 7.52 -7.70
N ARG A 999 0.78 7.58 -9.04
CA ARG A 999 2.01 7.87 -9.79
C ARG A 999 2.58 9.25 -9.44
N ASN A 1000 3.90 9.41 -9.62
CA ASN A 1000 4.65 10.62 -9.25
C ASN A 1000 4.51 10.96 -7.76
N GLY A 1001 4.72 9.96 -6.89
CA GLY A 1001 4.80 10.17 -5.45
C GLY A 1001 3.47 10.57 -4.79
N TYR A 1002 2.34 9.99 -5.20
CA TYR A 1002 0.99 10.30 -4.69
C TYR A 1002 0.50 11.73 -4.92
N ILE A 1003 1.22 12.53 -5.71
CA ILE A 1003 0.84 13.93 -5.95
C ILE A 1003 -0.55 14.04 -6.59
N GLY A 1004 -0.94 13.08 -7.43
CA GLY A 1004 -2.24 13.03 -8.09
C GLY A 1004 -3.36 12.39 -7.26
N TYR A 1005 -3.03 11.69 -6.17
CA TYR A 1005 -3.92 10.68 -5.59
C TYR A 1005 -5.22 11.27 -5.03
N TYR A 1006 -5.12 12.37 -4.27
CA TYR A 1006 -6.26 13.12 -3.75
C TYR A 1006 -6.67 14.29 -4.65
N VAL A 1007 -5.93 14.54 -5.73
CA VAL A 1007 -6.10 15.72 -6.58
C VAL A 1007 -7.34 15.58 -7.42
N THR A 1008 -8.08 16.68 -7.49
CA THR A 1008 -9.29 16.78 -8.30
C THR A 1008 -9.04 17.39 -9.68
N HIS A 1009 -8.05 18.28 -9.79
CA HIS A 1009 -7.69 18.99 -11.01
C HIS A 1009 -6.19 19.26 -11.08
N VAL A 1010 -5.64 19.05 -12.27
CA VAL A 1010 -4.27 19.41 -12.64
C VAL A 1010 -4.36 20.52 -13.70
N TYR A 1011 -3.81 21.68 -13.39
CA TYR A 1011 -3.81 22.86 -14.26
C TYR A 1011 -2.44 23.04 -14.93
N THR A 1012 -2.41 23.61 -16.14
CA THR A 1012 -1.16 23.90 -16.85
C THR A 1012 -0.61 25.30 -16.57
N GLU A 1013 -1.45 26.24 -16.13
CA GLU A 1013 -1.05 27.60 -15.72
C GLU A 1013 -1.94 28.09 -14.56
N GLU A 1014 -1.48 29.09 -13.78
CA GLU A 1014 -2.26 29.68 -12.66
C GLU A 1014 -3.49 30.49 -13.13
N ASN A 1015 -3.81 30.54 -14.42
CA ASN A 1015 -4.94 31.30 -14.95
C ASN A 1015 -5.70 30.52 -16.02
N GLU A 1016 -6.66 29.68 -15.62
CA GLU A 1016 -7.85 29.41 -16.45
C GLU A 1016 -9.03 29.02 -15.57
N SER A 1017 -10.17 29.61 -15.90
CA SER A 1017 -11.31 29.88 -15.04
C SER A 1017 -12.22 28.68 -14.77
N GLY A 1018 -12.27 28.25 -13.51
CA GLY A 1018 -13.49 27.78 -12.83
C GLY A 1018 -13.49 28.39 -11.44
N SER A 1019 -14.55 29.10 -11.04
CA SER A 1019 -14.57 29.71 -9.71
C SER A 1019 -15.03 28.68 -8.69
N PHE A 1020 -14.17 28.41 -7.72
CA PHE A 1020 -14.59 27.76 -6.49
C PHE A 1020 -15.30 28.79 -5.62
N ILE A 1021 -16.53 28.47 -5.24
CA ILE A 1021 -17.28 29.23 -4.24
C ILE A 1021 -17.30 28.37 -2.98
N MET A 1022 -16.65 28.86 -1.92
CA MET A 1022 -16.92 28.37 -0.58
C MET A 1022 -18.06 29.23 -0.03
N ASP A 1023 -19.21 28.62 0.26
CA ASP A 1023 -20.31 29.33 0.89
C ASP A 1023 -20.15 29.44 2.40
N GLU A 1024 -21.03 30.23 3.03
CA GLU A 1024 -21.02 30.49 4.48
C GLU A 1024 -21.28 29.23 5.31
N GLN A 1025 -21.80 28.15 4.69
CA GLN A 1025 -22.10 26.85 5.29
C GLN A 1025 -20.97 25.82 5.07
N GLY A 1026 -19.87 26.23 4.45
CA GLY A 1026 -18.66 25.44 4.27
C GLY A 1026 -18.68 24.50 3.06
N TYR A 1027 -19.66 24.61 2.15
CA TYR A 1027 -19.65 23.84 0.90
C TYR A 1027 -18.66 24.43 -0.09
N ILE A 1028 -17.76 23.59 -0.59
CA ILE A 1028 -16.81 23.95 -1.64
C ILE A 1028 -17.39 23.48 -2.97
N ILE A 1029 -17.81 24.44 -3.78
CA ILE A 1029 -18.53 24.21 -5.02
C ILE A 1029 -17.65 24.68 -6.17
N TYR A 1030 -17.38 23.78 -7.11
CA TYR A 1030 -16.77 24.12 -8.39
C TYR A 1030 -17.87 24.50 -9.39
N THR A 1031 -17.67 25.62 -10.09
CA THR A 1031 -18.59 26.05 -11.15
C THR A 1031 -17.87 26.08 -12.50
N ASN A 1032 -18.44 25.40 -13.49
CA ASN A 1032 -17.97 25.44 -14.88
C ASN A 1032 -19.18 25.45 -15.83
N GLY A 1033 -19.52 26.62 -16.37
CA GLY A 1033 -20.75 26.81 -17.12
C GLY A 1033 -22.00 26.52 -16.28
N ASP A 1034 -22.85 25.62 -16.75
CA ASP A 1034 -24.07 25.18 -16.05
C ASP A 1034 -23.81 24.08 -15.01
N ASP A 1035 -22.60 23.50 -14.96
CA ASP A 1035 -22.23 22.48 -13.98
C ASP A 1035 -21.79 23.09 -12.66
N ARG A 1036 -22.48 22.71 -11.58
CA ARG A 1036 -22.15 23.07 -10.21
C ARG A 1036 -21.86 21.79 -9.43
N VAL A 1037 -20.58 21.53 -9.23
CA VAL A 1037 -20.09 20.29 -8.62
C VAL A 1037 -19.77 20.55 -7.16
N LEU A 1038 -20.41 19.81 -6.26
CA LEU A 1038 -20.01 19.79 -4.87
C LEU A 1038 -18.73 18.95 -4.75
N VAL A 1039 -17.64 19.61 -4.40
CA VAL A 1039 -16.30 19.01 -4.32
C VAL A 1039 -16.05 18.45 -2.93
N THR A 1040 -16.31 19.24 -1.90
CA THR A 1040 -16.24 18.80 -0.50
C THR A 1040 -17.05 19.73 0.39
N TRP A 1041 -17.33 19.33 1.63
CA TRP A 1041 -17.99 20.13 2.64
C TRP A 1041 -17.09 20.29 3.87
N ARG A 1042 -17.13 21.45 4.53
CA ARG A 1042 -16.29 21.79 5.70
C ARG A 1042 -17.11 22.36 6.88
N GLY A 1043 -18.41 22.14 6.88
CA GLY A 1043 -19.27 22.56 8.00
C GLY A 1043 -19.13 21.63 9.21
N GLU A 1044 -19.47 22.15 10.39
CA GLU A 1044 -19.56 21.37 11.64
C GLU A 1044 -21.03 21.03 11.98
N GLU A 1045 -21.95 21.22 11.03
CA GLU A 1045 -23.39 21.12 11.30
C GLU A 1045 -23.87 19.67 11.38
N ILE A 1046 -24.77 19.39 12.31
CA ILE A 1046 -25.37 18.06 12.48
C ILE A 1046 -26.37 17.76 11.34
N ASN A 1047 -27.00 18.80 10.79
CA ASN A 1047 -27.96 18.71 9.70
C ASN A 1047 -27.51 19.62 8.57
N SER A 1048 -27.44 19.12 7.35
CA SER A 1048 -26.91 19.90 6.23
C SER A 1048 -27.83 19.83 5.01
N THR A 1049 -28.02 20.96 4.33
CA THR A 1049 -28.79 21.04 3.07
C THR A 1049 -27.87 21.50 1.96
N LEU A 1050 -27.68 20.65 0.95
CA LEU A 1050 -26.84 20.98 -0.18
C LEU A 1050 -27.36 22.25 -0.89
N PRO A 1051 -26.46 23.13 -1.34
CA PRO A 1051 -26.85 24.35 -2.04
C PRO A 1051 -27.71 24.03 -3.28
N ASN A 1052 -28.76 24.82 -3.51
CA ASN A 1052 -29.62 24.66 -4.67
C ASN A 1052 -28.82 24.82 -5.98
N GLY A 1053 -29.08 23.94 -6.95
CA GLY A 1053 -28.45 23.97 -8.26
C GLY A 1053 -27.18 23.13 -8.39
N ILE A 1054 -26.74 22.42 -7.35
CA ILE A 1054 -25.69 21.41 -7.46
C ILE A 1054 -26.14 20.31 -8.42
N THR A 1055 -25.33 20.04 -9.45
CA THR A 1055 -25.60 19.04 -10.49
C THR A 1055 -24.87 17.72 -10.22
N LYS A 1056 -23.78 17.75 -9.46
CA LYS A 1056 -22.95 16.57 -9.13
C LYS A 1056 -22.39 16.63 -7.71
N ILE A 1057 -22.31 15.48 -7.03
CA ILE A 1057 -21.55 15.27 -5.79
C ILE A 1057 -20.32 14.42 -6.11
N LYS A 1058 -19.12 14.95 -5.86
CA LYS A 1058 -17.86 14.26 -6.13
C LYS A 1058 -17.56 13.11 -5.16
N SER A 1059 -16.63 12.27 -5.55
CA SER A 1059 -16.09 11.22 -4.70
C SER A 1059 -15.47 11.83 -3.44
N TYR A 1060 -15.68 11.19 -2.29
CA TYR A 1060 -15.17 11.63 -0.99
C TYR A 1060 -15.61 13.05 -0.57
N ALA A 1061 -16.65 13.62 -1.19
CA ALA A 1061 -17.13 14.96 -0.85
C ALA A 1061 -17.48 15.11 0.64
N PHE A 1062 -17.96 14.03 1.26
CA PHE A 1062 -18.25 13.90 2.68
C PHE A 1062 -17.48 12.73 3.31
N ASN A 1063 -16.16 12.65 3.12
CA ASN A 1063 -15.35 11.58 3.73
C ASN A 1063 -15.13 11.78 5.23
N THR A 1064 -15.42 10.76 6.05
CA THR A 1064 -15.16 10.72 7.51
C THR A 1064 -15.80 11.85 8.34
N PHE A 1065 -16.91 12.43 7.86
CA PHE A 1065 -17.65 13.43 8.63
C PHE A 1065 -18.50 12.75 9.71
N LEU A 1066 -17.91 12.58 10.89
CA LEU A 1066 -18.53 11.94 12.04
C LEU A 1066 -19.63 12.80 12.70
N SER A 1067 -19.79 14.07 12.34
CA SER A 1067 -20.80 14.96 12.95
C SER A 1067 -22.11 15.06 12.16
N LEU A 1068 -22.16 14.54 10.93
CA LEU A 1068 -23.30 14.72 10.02
C LEU A 1068 -24.37 13.63 10.24
N ASP A 1069 -25.54 13.99 10.76
CA ASP A 1069 -26.65 13.07 11.04
C ASP A 1069 -27.70 13.04 9.92
N ASN A 1070 -27.95 14.19 9.28
CA ASN A 1070 -29.00 14.30 8.27
C ASN A 1070 -28.54 15.16 7.09
N ILE A 1071 -28.82 14.72 5.87
CA ILE A 1071 -28.51 15.48 4.66
C ILE A 1071 -29.69 15.63 3.70
N THR A 1072 -29.87 16.83 3.15
CA THR A 1072 -30.86 17.11 2.10
C THR A 1072 -30.17 17.37 0.76
N ILE A 1073 -30.44 16.51 -0.22
CA ILE A 1073 -29.90 16.54 -1.59
C ILE A 1073 -30.95 17.16 -2.54
N PRO A 1074 -30.63 18.23 -3.30
CA PRO A 1074 -31.58 18.88 -4.18
C PRO A 1074 -31.83 18.07 -5.47
N ALA A 1075 -33.04 18.17 -6.02
CA ALA A 1075 -33.47 17.54 -7.28
C ALA A 1075 -32.61 17.88 -8.51
N SER A 1076 -31.78 18.92 -8.41
CA SER A 1076 -30.82 19.31 -9.45
C SER A 1076 -29.66 18.32 -9.58
N VAL A 1077 -29.36 17.51 -8.56
CA VAL A 1077 -28.27 16.53 -8.60
C VAL A 1077 -28.62 15.43 -9.62
N LYS A 1078 -27.71 15.21 -10.56
CA LYS A 1078 -27.80 14.17 -11.60
C LYS A 1078 -26.76 13.07 -11.44
N LYS A 1079 -25.69 13.32 -10.67
CA LYS A 1079 -24.61 12.35 -10.42
C LYS A 1079 -24.06 12.41 -9.00
N ILE A 1080 -23.82 11.26 -8.40
CA ILE A 1080 -23.10 11.07 -7.14
C ILE A 1080 -21.96 10.08 -7.43
N GLU A 1081 -20.72 10.50 -7.25
CA GLU A 1081 -19.56 9.65 -7.58
C GLU A 1081 -19.23 8.65 -6.45
N HIS A 1082 -18.24 7.77 -6.68
CA HIS A 1082 -17.88 6.70 -5.74
C HIS A 1082 -17.45 7.26 -4.38
N HIS A 1083 -17.75 6.56 -3.28
CA HIS A 1083 -17.36 6.97 -1.93
C HIS A 1083 -17.77 8.41 -1.50
N ALA A 1084 -18.80 9.02 -2.13
CA ALA A 1084 -19.22 10.40 -1.85
C ALA A 1084 -19.52 10.68 -0.35
N PHE A 1085 -20.09 9.71 0.38
CA PHE A 1085 -20.42 9.77 1.81
C PHE A 1085 -19.67 8.73 2.65
N TYR A 1086 -18.48 8.35 2.20
CA TYR A 1086 -17.70 7.28 2.83
C TYR A 1086 -17.42 7.56 4.31
N TRP A 1087 -17.75 6.60 5.17
CA TRP A 1087 -17.50 6.67 6.62
C TRP A 1087 -18.19 7.83 7.35
N CYS A 1088 -19.33 8.30 6.84
CA CYS A 1088 -20.27 9.13 7.60
C CYS A 1088 -21.05 8.29 8.61
N LEU A 1089 -20.36 7.79 9.66
CA LEU A 1089 -20.88 6.80 10.63
C LEU A 1089 -22.11 7.26 11.43
N ASN A 1090 -22.46 8.54 11.41
CA ASN A 1090 -23.62 9.09 12.11
C ASN A 1090 -24.76 9.51 11.18
N LEU A 1091 -24.60 9.42 9.85
CA LEU A 1091 -25.62 9.86 8.89
C LEU A 1091 -26.83 8.90 8.87
N GLN A 1092 -27.89 9.26 9.60
CA GLN A 1092 -29.11 8.47 9.81
C GLN A 1092 -30.18 8.70 8.74
N SER A 1093 -30.21 9.87 8.10
CA SER A 1093 -31.27 10.23 7.14
C SER A 1093 -30.74 10.96 5.91
N ILE A 1094 -31.19 10.50 4.74
CA ILE A 1094 -30.98 11.18 3.45
C ILE A 1094 -32.34 11.61 2.91
N THR A 1095 -32.52 12.90 2.71
CA THR A 1095 -33.71 13.47 2.05
C THR A 1095 -33.33 13.91 0.64
N PHE A 1096 -34.10 13.51 -0.36
CA PHE A 1096 -33.97 14.01 -1.73
C PHE A 1096 -35.18 14.86 -2.08
N THR A 1097 -34.99 16.09 -2.55
CA THR A 1097 -36.10 17.02 -2.75
C THR A 1097 -36.96 16.72 -3.99
N GLY A 1098 -36.50 15.82 -4.87
CA GLY A 1098 -37.25 15.34 -6.04
C GLY A 1098 -38.05 14.06 -5.78
N THR A 1099 -38.62 13.52 -6.84
CA THR A 1099 -39.42 12.28 -6.83
C THR A 1099 -38.58 11.01 -6.75
N VAL A 1100 -39.20 9.89 -6.39
CA VAL A 1100 -38.60 8.54 -6.42
C VAL A 1100 -38.08 8.19 -7.81
N ALA A 1101 -38.79 8.61 -8.86
CA ALA A 1101 -38.37 8.39 -10.25
C ALA A 1101 -37.07 9.15 -10.56
N GLU A 1102 -37.00 10.44 -10.20
CA GLU A 1102 -35.81 11.26 -10.40
C GLU A 1102 -34.62 10.76 -9.57
N TRP A 1103 -34.84 10.25 -8.35
CA TRP A 1103 -33.77 9.66 -7.55
C TRP A 1103 -33.17 8.42 -8.22
N LYS A 1104 -34.01 7.56 -8.83
CA LYS A 1104 -33.55 6.37 -9.55
C LYS A 1104 -32.75 6.70 -10.82
N GLU A 1105 -32.98 7.87 -11.41
CA GLU A 1105 -32.24 8.35 -12.59
C GLU A 1105 -30.86 8.95 -12.26
N ILE A 1106 -30.58 9.30 -11.01
CA ILE A 1106 -29.26 9.79 -10.60
C ILE A 1106 -28.22 8.69 -10.79
N GLU A 1107 -27.16 8.98 -11.55
CA GLU A 1107 -25.99 8.11 -11.69
C GLU A 1107 -25.24 8.04 -10.35
N LYS A 1108 -25.10 6.85 -9.75
CA LYS A 1108 -24.44 6.64 -8.46
C LYS A 1108 -23.21 5.75 -8.64
N GLY A 1109 -22.05 6.21 -8.19
CA GLY A 1109 -20.82 5.44 -8.20
C GLY A 1109 -20.82 4.30 -7.18
N GLU A 1110 -19.91 3.35 -7.33
CA GLU A 1110 -19.75 2.25 -6.37
C GLU A 1110 -19.47 2.78 -4.96
N TYR A 1111 -20.08 2.14 -3.95
CA TYR A 1111 -19.86 2.45 -2.54
C TYR A 1111 -20.07 3.94 -2.18
N TRP A 1112 -20.89 4.67 -2.95
CA TRP A 1112 -21.13 6.11 -2.75
C TRP A 1112 -21.64 6.46 -1.35
N ASN A 1113 -22.31 5.51 -0.68
CA ASN A 1113 -22.85 5.59 0.68
C ASN A 1113 -22.29 4.50 1.62
N ASP A 1114 -21.06 4.03 1.39
CA ASP A 1114 -20.49 2.98 2.22
C ASP A 1114 -20.22 3.42 3.67
N SER A 1115 -20.50 2.51 4.60
CA SER A 1115 -20.46 2.74 6.05
C SER A 1115 -21.34 3.91 6.53
N VAL A 1116 -22.53 4.06 5.93
CA VAL A 1116 -23.56 5.03 6.30
C VAL A 1116 -24.76 4.33 6.96
N PRO A 1117 -25.22 4.74 8.15
CA PRO A 1117 -26.38 4.14 8.83
C PRO A 1117 -27.74 4.30 8.14
N ALA A 1118 -27.91 5.33 7.30
CA ALA A 1118 -29.18 5.59 6.61
C ALA A 1118 -29.59 4.40 5.73
N THR A 1119 -30.80 3.88 5.94
CA THR A 1119 -31.34 2.71 5.22
C THR A 1119 -32.31 3.06 4.10
N LYS A 1120 -32.70 4.34 4.00
CA LYS A 1120 -33.63 4.84 2.99
C LYS A 1120 -33.35 6.29 2.61
N VAL A 1121 -33.82 6.66 1.43
CA VAL A 1121 -33.92 8.04 0.95
C VAL A 1121 -35.39 8.45 0.96
N VAL A 1122 -35.70 9.55 1.63
CA VAL A 1122 -37.03 10.15 1.62
C VAL A 1122 -37.13 11.10 0.42
N CYS A 1123 -37.99 10.78 -0.54
CA CYS A 1123 -38.29 11.59 -1.72
C CYS A 1123 -39.62 12.35 -1.53
N SER A 1124 -39.95 13.29 -2.43
CA SER A 1124 -41.16 14.11 -2.33
C SER A 1124 -42.47 13.34 -2.46
N ASP A 1125 -42.45 12.17 -3.11
CA ASP A 1125 -43.62 11.35 -3.45
C ASP A 1125 -43.52 9.89 -2.93
N GLY A 1126 -42.53 9.59 -2.10
CA GLY A 1126 -42.32 8.26 -1.55
C GLY A 1126 -40.94 8.06 -0.92
N GLU A 1127 -40.61 6.83 -0.54
CA GLU A 1127 -39.31 6.46 0.03
C GLU A 1127 -38.63 5.41 -0.86
N VAL A 1128 -37.29 5.44 -0.92
CA VAL A 1128 -36.47 4.46 -1.66
C VAL A 1128 -35.49 3.81 -0.69
N ALA A 1129 -35.46 2.47 -0.63
CA ALA A 1129 -34.44 1.76 0.14
C ALA A 1129 -33.04 1.99 -0.46
N LEU A 1130 -32.04 2.20 0.41
CA LEU A 1130 -30.64 2.43 0.04
C LEU A 1130 -29.87 1.14 -0.22
#